data_AF-A0A974DIF3-F1
#
_entry.id   AF-A0A974DIF3-F1
#
_cell.length_a   1.000
_cell.length_b   1.000
_cell.length_c   1.000
_cell.angle_alpha   90.00
_cell.angle_beta   90.00
_cell.angle_gamma   90.00
#
_symmetry.space_group_name_H-M   'P 1'
#
loop_
_entity.id
_entity.type
_entity.pdbx_description
1 polymer ?
#
loop_
_entity_poly.entity_id
_entity_poly.type
_entity_poly.pdbx_seq_one_letter_code
_entity_poly.pdbx_strand_id
1 'polypeptide(L)'
;MVHHGPYHGRTLKTREVSRVQLQQLGCFGYPLSIFFIVINEFCERFSYYGMRAVLVLYFKYFLQWDDNLATVIYHTFVAICYLTPILGAIIADSWLGKFKTIVYLSIVYAVGQVVMAVSAIHDLTDGNKDGTPDTIEVHVALSIIGLLLIALGTGGIKPCVAAFGGDQFDESQDKQRSQFFSIFYLSINAGSLLSTIITPILRGQECGIHSQQKCYPLAFGVPAALMVVALVIFIVGSSMYKKVSPQGNIIVKVSKCIGFAISNRYRNRSKSIPKREHWMDWAKEKYEERLIAQIKMVLKVLFLYIPLPMFWALFDQQGSRWTLQATTMDGNFGAIQIQPDQMQTVNPILIIVLVPIFDAVLYPLIKKCKLNFTPLKRMTVGMFLAAISFVAAALVQIEIDKTLPTFPSNNQIQLRVINIGTQPLNIDYMPNPPSSVSILRFQASEYEILEQPRSVNFSYGNISNTLNLEPLVDRTRYTYIVKDGQNIQANMFEDISNKPEQGSNAIRFVNGLEEAINITLGAAFLGDVMPVQMSNYTMQNLGTKQIEVITASGKTCKAESMKFGFGSSYTIIVKQCVPELQVDYVEDIKANTVHMALQIPQYFLITAGEVVFSVTGLEFSYSQAPSNMKSVLQAGWLLTVAVGNIIVLIVAGASHISQQWAEYVLFAALLVAVCVIFAVMAYFYTYVDPAEIEAQFDEDEKKKNAKEIEAMGVQDGDGPYSQTKM
;
A
#
# COMPACT_ATOMS: atom_id res chain seq x y z
N MET A 1 -12.28 -68.37 45.87
CA MET A 1 -11.18 -68.11 44.93
C MET A 1 -11.62 -66.99 43.98
N VAL A 2 -10.76 -65.98 43.85
CA VAL A 2 -10.74 -64.80 42.96
C VAL A 2 -11.81 -63.71 43.16
N HIS A 3 -11.36 -62.62 43.79
CA HIS A 3 -11.97 -61.30 43.88
C HIS A 3 -11.77 -60.49 42.57
N HIS A 4 -12.76 -59.68 42.18
CA HIS A 4 -12.54 -58.46 41.39
C HIS A 4 -13.45 -57.34 41.90
N GLY A 5 -12.84 -56.23 42.32
CA GLY A 5 -13.51 -54.99 42.72
C GLY A 5 -13.65 -53.99 41.56
N PRO A 6 -14.54 -52.98 41.67
CA PRO A 6 -14.83 -52.05 40.59
C PRO A 6 -13.94 -50.81 40.67
N TYR A 7 -13.04 -50.63 39.69
CA TYR A 7 -12.36 -49.38 39.41
C TYR A 7 -12.38 -49.12 37.90
N HIS A 8 -13.42 -48.45 37.39
CA HIS A 8 -13.39 -47.71 36.12
C HIS A 8 -14.64 -46.84 36.02
N GLY A 9 -14.56 -45.59 36.49
CA GLY A 9 -15.70 -44.67 36.43
C GLY A 9 -15.46 -43.26 36.97
N ARG A 10 -14.34 -42.99 37.67
CA ARG A 10 -14.07 -41.67 38.25
C ARG A 10 -13.14 -40.76 37.45
N THR A 11 -12.44 -41.24 36.43
CA THR A 11 -11.41 -40.48 35.69
C THR A 11 -11.92 -39.72 34.46
N LEU A 12 -13.07 -40.09 33.89
CA LEU A 12 -13.67 -39.36 32.75
C LEU A 12 -14.48 -38.14 33.20
N LYS A 13 -15.28 -38.27 34.27
CA LYS A 13 -16.07 -37.16 34.82
C LYS A 13 -15.23 -36.01 35.38
N THR A 14 -14.06 -36.29 35.96
CA THR A 14 -13.17 -35.22 36.46
C THR A 14 -12.55 -34.42 35.34
N ARG A 15 -12.19 -35.05 34.20
CA ARG A 15 -11.65 -34.33 33.02
C ARG A 15 -12.68 -33.46 32.30
N GLU A 16 -13.95 -33.87 32.26
CA GLU A 16 -15.04 -33.03 31.72
C GLU A 16 -15.38 -31.87 32.64
N VAL A 17 -15.43 -32.10 33.96
CA VAL A 17 -15.73 -31.03 34.94
C VAL A 17 -14.61 -29.97 34.99
N SER A 18 -13.34 -30.37 34.83
CA SER A 18 -12.23 -29.40 34.70
C SER A 18 -12.27 -28.58 33.41
N ARG A 19 -12.78 -29.13 32.29
CA ARG A 19 -12.96 -28.37 31.04
C ARG A 19 -14.07 -27.33 31.13
N VAL A 20 -15.16 -27.65 31.82
CA VAL A 20 -16.29 -26.73 32.04
C VAL A 20 -15.88 -25.59 32.99
N GLN A 21 -15.05 -25.86 34.00
CA GLN A 21 -14.55 -24.82 34.91
C GLN A 21 -13.51 -23.88 34.28
N LEU A 22 -12.69 -24.35 33.33
CA LEU A 22 -11.76 -23.50 32.57
C LEU A 22 -12.47 -22.55 31.58
N GLN A 23 -13.71 -22.86 31.19
CA GLN A 23 -14.56 -22.00 30.36
C GLN A 23 -15.12 -20.78 31.12
N GLN A 24 -15.06 -20.77 32.46
CA GLN A 24 -15.61 -19.71 33.31
C GLN A 24 -14.56 -18.72 33.86
N LEU A 25 -13.27 -18.87 33.55
CA LEU A 25 -12.28 -17.81 33.83
C LEU A 25 -12.43 -16.69 32.81
N GLY A 26 -13.41 -15.82 33.04
CA GLY A 26 -13.59 -14.59 32.27
C GLY A 26 -12.87 -13.42 32.93
N CYS A 27 -12.00 -12.75 32.18
CA CYS A 27 -11.60 -11.38 32.48
C CYS A 27 -12.57 -10.45 31.74
N PHE A 28 -13.20 -9.50 32.43
CA PHE A 28 -14.19 -8.57 31.87
C PHE A 28 -15.43 -9.20 31.20
N GLY A 29 -15.77 -10.47 31.51
CA GLY A 29 -16.97 -11.13 30.97
C GLY A 29 -16.81 -11.79 29.59
N TYR A 30 -15.58 -11.96 29.11
CA TYR A 30 -15.24 -12.67 27.87
C TYR A 30 -14.57 -14.01 28.13
N PRO A 31 -14.77 -15.04 27.26
CA PRO A 31 -13.95 -16.24 27.29
C PRO A 31 -12.48 -15.86 27.09
N LEU A 32 -11.57 -16.38 27.92
CA LEU A 32 -10.12 -16.10 27.83
C LEU A 32 -9.55 -16.42 26.43
N SER A 33 -10.18 -17.36 25.70
CA SER A 33 -9.85 -17.72 24.32
C SER A 33 -9.93 -16.54 23.34
N ILE A 34 -10.84 -15.58 23.56
CA ILE A 34 -11.02 -14.42 22.67
C ILE A 34 -9.79 -13.52 22.66
N PHE A 35 -9.11 -13.37 23.81
CA PHE A 35 -7.94 -12.51 23.93
C PHE A 35 -6.80 -12.94 23.00
N PHE A 36 -6.57 -14.25 22.87
CA PHE A 36 -5.58 -14.81 21.94
C PHE A 36 -5.91 -14.50 20.48
N ILE A 37 -7.20 -14.52 20.11
CA ILE A 37 -7.65 -14.21 18.74
C ILE A 37 -7.47 -12.72 18.44
N VAL A 38 -7.83 -11.84 19.38
CA VAL A 38 -7.71 -10.39 19.21
C VAL A 38 -6.25 -9.95 19.11
N ILE A 39 -5.36 -10.50 19.94
CA ILE A 39 -3.92 -10.20 19.83
C ILE A 39 -3.35 -10.74 18.52
N ASN A 40 -3.71 -11.96 18.13
CA ASN A 40 -3.30 -12.52 16.84
C ASN A 40 -3.71 -11.59 15.69
N GLU A 41 -4.96 -11.10 15.71
CA GLU A 41 -5.44 -10.14 14.69
C GLU A 41 -4.65 -8.83 14.72
N PHE A 42 -4.40 -8.26 15.91
CA PHE A 42 -3.61 -7.03 16.03
C PHE A 42 -2.20 -7.20 15.43
N CYS A 43 -1.49 -8.27 15.79
CA CYS A 43 -0.14 -8.54 15.33
C CYS A 43 -0.09 -8.83 13.82
N GLU A 44 -1.07 -9.58 13.28
CA GLU A 44 -1.19 -9.83 11.84
C GLU A 44 -1.44 -8.52 11.08
N ARG A 45 -2.34 -7.68 11.56
CA ARG A 45 -2.67 -6.40 10.92
C ARG A 45 -1.50 -5.44 10.96
N PHE A 46 -0.78 -5.38 12.08
CA PHE A 46 0.47 -4.64 12.16
C PHE A 46 1.48 -5.15 11.12
N SER A 47 1.67 -6.47 11.04
CA SER A 47 2.62 -7.08 10.12
C SER A 47 2.30 -6.79 8.65
N TYR A 48 1.02 -6.94 8.26
CA TYR A 48 0.55 -6.70 6.90
C TYR A 48 0.68 -5.23 6.49
N TYR A 49 0.12 -4.30 7.27
CA TYR A 49 0.11 -2.89 6.91
C TYR A 49 1.50 -2.25 7.01
N GLY A 50 2.31 -2.63 8.00
CA GLY A 50 3.68 -2.11 8.16
C GLY A 50 4.59 -2.50 7.00
N MET A 51 4.61 -3.78 6.64
CA MET A 51 5.38 -4.26 5.48
C MET A 51 4.87 -3.63 4.18
N ARG A 52 3.55 -3.58 3.98
CA ARG A 52 2.93 -2.97 2.79
C ARG A 52 3.26 -1.48 2.66
N ALA A 53 3.35 -0.73 3.76
CA ALA A 53 3.60 0.71 3.73
C ALA A 53 4.97 1.07 3.11
N VAL A 54 6.00 0.29 3.43
CA VAL A 54 7.39 0.54 2.98
C VAL A 54 7.75 -0.14 1.66
N LEU A 55 6.88 -1.04 1.17
CA LEU A 55 7.19 -1.97 0.09
C LEU A 55 7.52 -1.29 -1.24
N VAL A 56 6.79 -0.24 -1.62
CA VAL A 56 7.05 0.47 -2.88
C VAL A 56 8.41 1.18 -2.88
N LEU A 57 8.83 1.72 -1.72
CA LEU A 57 10.14 2.35 -1.57
C LEU A 57 11.26 1.32 -1.54
N TYR A 58 11.00 0.13 -0.99
CA TYR A 58 11.93 -1.00 -1.10
C TYR A 58 12.19 -1.38 -2.56
N PHE A 59 11.14 -1.49 -3.38
CA PHE A 59 11.29 -1.76 -4.81
C PHE A 59 12.10 -0.67 -5.53
N LYS A 60 11.80 0.60 -5.24
CA LYS A 60 12.48 1.73 -5.86
C LYS A 60 13.94 1.84 -5.45
N TYR A 61 14.22 1.87 -4.15
CA TYR A 61 15.53 2.26 -3.63
C TYR A 61 16.44 1.08 -3.33
N PHE A 62 15.91 -0.09 -2.99
CA PHE A 62 16.73 -1.26 -2.70
C PHE A 62 16.86 -2.14 -3.96
N LEU A 63 15.75 -2.50 -4.60
CA LEU A 63 15.77 -3.31 -5.83
C LEU A 63 16.08 -2.51 -7.10
N GLN A 64 16.15 -1.18 -7.01
CA GLN A 64 16.49 -0.28 -8.12
C GLN A 64 15.53 -0.41 -9.32
N TRP A 65 14.25 -0.64 -9.04
CA TRP A 65 13.20 -0.66 -10.06
C TRP A 65 12.63 0.73 -10.30
N ASP A 66 12.22 1.00 -11.53
CA ASP A 66 11.50 2.23 -11.86
C ASP A 66 10.11 2.29 -11.19
N ASP A 67 9.56 3.50 -11.13
CA ASP A 67 8.27 3.79 -10.48
C ASP A 67 7.11 2.97 -11.05
N ASN A 68 7.14 2.62 -12.34
CA ASN A 68 6.08 1.83 -12.98
C ASN A 68 6.20 0.36 -12.59
N LEU A 69 7.39 -0.23 -12.68
CA LEU A 69 7.63 -1.61 -12.29
C LEU A 69 7.35 -1.84 -10.79
N ALA A 70 7.80 -0.92 -9.94
CA ALA A 70 7.49 -0.94 -8.50
C ALA A 70 5.97 -0.93 -8.24
N THR A 71 5.23 -0.08 -8.96
CA THR A 71 3.76 0.01 -8.89
C THR A 71 3.09 -1.28 -9.37
N VAL A 72 3.54 -1.84 -10.49
CA VAL A 72 3.01 -3.10 -11.08
C VAL A 72 3.19 -4.27 -10.11
N ILE A 73 4.38 -4.46 -9.54
CA ILE A 73 4.62 -5.56 -8.60
C ILE A 73 3.84 -5.36 -7.30
N TYR A 74 3.76 -4.13 -6.79
CA TYR A 74 2.95 -3.80 -5.62
C TYR A 74 1.48 -4.18 -5.80
N HIS A 75 0.84 -3.76 -6.90
CA HIS A 75 -0.56 -4.08 -7.16
C HIS A 75 -0.78 -5.55 -7.51
N THR A 76 0.20 -6.22 -8.11
CA THR A 76 0.14 -7.67 -8.33
C THR A 76 0.10 -8.41 -6.99
N PHE A 77 0.97 -8.04 -6.06
CA PHE A 77 0.97 -8.59 -4.70
C PHE A 77 -0.37 -8.38 -3.99
N VAL A 78 -0.92 -7.15 -4.04
CA VAL A 78 -2.22 -6.84 -3.42
C VAL A 78 -3.35 -7.63 -4.08
N ALA A 79 -3.37 -7.73 -5.42
CA ALA A 79 -4.36 -8.52 -6.15
C ALA A 79 -4.38 -9.98 -5.70
N ILE A 80 -3.21 -10.61 -5.56
CA ILE A 80 -3.08 -11.99 -5.09
C ILE A 80 -3.58 -12.11 -3.64
N CYS A 81 -3.21 -11.17 -2.75
CA CYS A 81 -3.67 -11.17 -1.34
C CYS A 81 -5.20 -11.14 -1.20
N TYR A 82 -5.91 -10.52 -2.15
CA TYR A 82 -7.37 -10.42 -2.15
C TYR A 82 -8.07 -11.48 -3.02
N LEU A 83 -7.32 -12.23 -3.83
CA LEU A 83 -7.80 -13.37 -4.62
C LEU A 83 -7.70 -14.69 -3.86
N THR A 84 -6.62 -14.91 -3.12
CA THR A 84 -6.35 -16.12 -2.32
C THR A 84 -7.31 -16.38 -1.14
N PRO A 85 -8.12 -15.43 -0.61
CA PRO A 85 -9.19 -15.73 0.34
C PRO A 85 -10.19 -16.79 -0.14
N ILE A 86 -10.48 -16.83 -1.45
CA ILE A 86 -11.36 -17.87 -2.01
C ILE A 86 -10.76 -19.25 -1.76
N LEU A 87 -9.45 -19.38 -1.96
CA LEU A 87 -8.70 -20.61 -1.75
C LEU A 87 -8.66 -21.00 -0.26
N GLY A 88 -8.41 -20.02 0.62
CA GLY A 88 -8.43 -20.22 2.08
C GLY A 88 -9.78 -20.70 2.62
N ALA A 89 -10.86 -20.07 2.16
CA ALA A 89 -12.23 -20.48 2.51
C ALA A 89 -12.52 -21.91 2.03
N ILE A 90 -12.12 -22.26 0.80
CA ILE A 90 -12.33 -23.62 0.28
C ILE A 90 -11.60 -24.66 1.13
N ILE A 91 -10.34 -24.40 1.50
CA ILE A 91 -9.54 -25.33 2.30
C ILE A 91 -10.13 -25.48 3.70
N ALA A 92 -10.55 -24.38 4.33
CA ALA A 92 -11.15 -24.38 5.66
C ALA A 92 -12.48 -25.13 5.70
N ASP A 93 -13.39 -24.84 4.77
CA ASP A 93 -14.76 -25.38 4.82
C ASP A 93 -14.87 -26.81 4.28
N SER A 94 -13.94 -27.25 3.42
CA SER A 94 -14.02 -28.57 2.76
C SER A 94 -13.08 -29.63 3.34
N TRP A 95 -11.92 -29.23 3.88
CA TRP A 95 -10.84 -30.18 4.17
C TRP A 95 -10.25 -30.06 5.57
N LEU A 96 -9.66 -28.91 5.92
CA LEU A 96 -8.82 -28.81 7.11
C LEU A 96 -9.58 -28.32 8.36
N GLY A 97 -10.68 -27.58 8.18
CA GLY A 97 -11.33 -26.82 9.25
C GLY A 97 -10.61 -25.49 9.52
N LYS A 98 -11.36 -24.48 9.98
CA LYS A 98 -10.86 -23.10 10.18
C LYS A 98 -9.57 -23.03 11.01
N PHE A 99 -9.52 -23.72 12.15
CA PHE A 99 -8.35 -23.69 13.04
C PHE A 99 -7.06 -24.18 12.36
N LYS A 100 -7.08 -25.33 11.69
CA LYS A 100 -5.90 -25.88 11.03
C LYS A 100 -5.49 -25.03 9.83
N THR A 101 -6.46 -24.52 9.06
CA THR A 101 -6.19 -23.60 7.96
C THR A 101 -5.48 -22.33 8.45
N ILE A 102 -5.95 -21.72 9.54
CA ILE A 102 -5.30 -20.55 10.14
C ILE A 102 -3.86 -20.88 10.53
N VAL A 103 -3.61 -21.98 11.23
CA VAL A 103 -2.26 -22.37 11.67
C VAL A 103 -1.32 -22.61 10.49
N TYR A 104 -1.68 -23.45 9.53
CA TYR A 104 -0.79 -23.81 8.42
C TYR A 104 -0.49 -22.60 7.51
N LEU A 105 -1.50 -21.80 7.19
CA LEU A 105 -1.30 -20.62 6.35
C LEU A 105 -0.57 -19.49 7.09
N SER A 106 -0.72 -19.39 8.42
CA SER A 106 0.08 -18.48 9.24
C SER A 106 1.56 -18.89 9.31
N ILE A 107 1.88 -20.20 9.26
CA ILE A 107 3.27 -20.67 9.13
C ILE A 107 3.84 -20.22 7.78
N VAL A 108 3.11 -20.45 6.69
CA VAL A 108 3.51 -19.99 5.35
C VAL A 108 3.71 -18.48 5.33
N TYR A 109 2.82 -17.73 5.98
CA TYR A 109 2.94 -16.28 6.12
C TYR A 109 4.21 -15.89 6.90
N ALA A 110 4.45 -16.48 8.07
CA ALA A 110 5.63 -16.19 8.88
C ALA A 110 6.93 -16.48 8.11
N VAL A 111 7.01 -17.60 7.39
CA VAL A 111 8.15 -17.92 6.52
C VAL A 111 8.31 -16.87 5.43
N GLY A 112 7.23 -16.46 4.77
CA GLY A 112 7.27 -15.40 3.76
C GLY A 112 7.83 -14.08 4.29
N GLN A 113 7.39 -13.65 5.49
CA GLN A 113 7.91 -12.43 6.13
C GLN A 113 9.39 -12.55 6.52
N VAL A 114 9.84 -13.71 7.00
CA VAL A 114 11.25 -13.95 7.30
C VAL A 114 12.09 -13.90 6.02
N VAL A 115 11.62 -14.52 4.93
CA VAL A 115 12.29 -14.46 3.62
C VAL A 115 12.38 -13.02 3.12
N MET A 116 11.34 -12.21 3.26
CA MET A 116 11.36 -10.78 2.93
C MET A 116 12.36 -9.98 3.79
N ALA A 117 12.46 -10.30 5.09
CA ALA A 117 13.43 -9.62 5.94
C ALA A 117 14.88 -9.96 5.55
N VAL A 118 15.13 -11.23 5.20
CA VAL A 118 16.45 -11.69 4.72
C VAL A 118 16.78 -11.10 3.35
N SER A 119 15.79 -10.97 2.46
CA SER A 119 15.99 -10.38 1.12
C SER A 119 16.38 -8.90 1.16
N ALA A 120 16.23 -8.22 2.30
CA ALA A 120 16.60 -6.82 2.46
C ALA A 120 18.01 -6.61 3.07
N ILE A 121 18.75 -7.67 3.37
CA ILE A 121 20.08 -7.57 4.01
C ILE A 121 21.17 -7.36 2.94
N HIS A 122 21.75 -6.17 2.83
CA HIS A 122 22.84 -5.86 1.89
C HIS A 122 24.02 -6.86 2.00
N ASP A 123 24.46 -7.13 3.23
CA ASP A 123 25.59 -8.04 3.54
C ASP A 123 25.42 -9.48 3.01
N LEU A 124 24.24 -9.87 2.51
CA LEU A 124 24.00 -11.19 1.92
C LEU A 124 24.79 -11.40 0.62
N THR A 125 24.94 -10.34 -0.18
CA THR A 125 25.67 -10.39 -1.46
C THR A 125 26.70 -9.29 -1.61
N ASP A 126 26.91 -8.46 -0.59
CA ASP A 126 27.97 -7.44 -0.55
C ASP A 126 29.31 -8.05 -0.10
N GLY A 127 30.07 -8.61 -1.04
CA GLY A 127 31.40 -9.17 -0.78
C GLY A 127 32.49 -8.11 -0.66
N ASN A 128 32.30 -6.95 -1.29
CA ASN A 128 33.26 -5.85 -1.34
C ASN A 128 33.15 -4.89 -0.12
N LYS A 129 32.05 -4.99 0.64
CA LYS A 129 31.70 -4.22 1.84
C LYS A 129 31.50 -2.72 1.61
N ASP A 130 31.10 -2.34 0.41
CA ASP A 130 30.78 -0.95 0.06
C ASP A 130 29.37 -0.53 0.48
N GLY A 131 28.56 -1.47 0.96
CA GLY A 131 27.18 -1.25 1.38
C GLY A 131 26.14 -1.35 0.28
N THR A 132 26.52 -1.82 -0.90
CA THR A 132 25.63 -2.15 -2.00
C THR A 132 25.72 -3.63 -2.34
N PRO A 133 24.62 -4.29 -2.74
CA PRO A 133 24.67 -5.71 -3.03
C PRO A 133 25.37 -5.95 -4.37
N ASP A 134 26.40 -6.81 -4.43
CA ASP A 134 27.10 -7.11 -5.69
C ASP A 134 26.20 -7.83 -6.70
N THR A 135 25.16 -8.55 -6.23
CA THR A 135 24.21 -9.27 -7.09
C THR A 135 22.76 -9.06 -6.66
N ILE A 136 22.06 -8.19 -7.38
CA ILE A 136 20.66 -7.85 -7.07
C ILE A 136 19.67 -9.00 -7.35
N GLU A 137 20.01 -9.94 -8.24
CA GLU A 137 19.11 -11.02 -8.67
C GLU A 137 18.67 -11.93 -7.52
N VAL A 138 19.57 -12.20 -6.56
CA VAL A 138 19.25 -13.00 -5.37
C VAL A 138 18.22 -12.29 -4.50
N HIS A 139 18.39 -10.98 -4.30
CA HIS A 139 17.45 -10.15 -3.54
C HIS A 139 16.07 -10.09 -4.22
N VAL A 140 16.04 -9.97 -5.55
CA VAL A 140 14.80 -10.02 -6.34
C VAL A 140 14.10 -11.38 -6.16
N ALA A 141 14.83 -12.50 -6.35
CA ALA A 141 14.26 -13.84 -6.25
C ALA A 141 13.67 -14.11 -4.87
N LEU A 142 14.42 -13.81 -3.80
CA LEU A 142 13.95 -13.95 -2.42
C LEU A 142 12.73 -13.07 -2.16
N SER A 143 12.73 -11.82 -2.65
CA SER A 143 11.61 -10.90 -2.48
C SER A 143 10.34 -11.39 -3.14
N ILE A 144 10.41 -11.87 -4.39
CA ILE A 144 9.24 -12.41 -5.09
C ILE A 144 8.71 -13.67 -4.39
N ILE A 145 9.59 -14.58 -3.96
CA ILE A 145 9.20 -15.76 -3.19
C ILE A 145 8.53 -15.36 -1.87
N GLY A 146 9.13 -14.42 -1.13
CA GLY A 146 8.59 -13.89 0.12
C GLY A 146 7.19 -13.29 -0.06
N LEU A 147 7.00 -12.43 -1.07
CA LEU A 147 5.71 -11.82 -1.39
C LEU A 147 4.64 -12.84 -1.77
N LEU A 148 4.98 -13.87 -2.56
CA LEU A 148 4.04 -14.94 -2.92
C LEU A 148 3.59 -15.73 -1.69
N LEU A 149 4.54 -16.09 -0.81
CA LEU A 149 4.23 -16.81 0.44
C LEU A 149 3.36 -15.94 1.37
N ILE A 150 3.69 -14.65 1.49
CA ILE A 150 2.87 -13.69 2.26
C ILE A 150 1.47 -13.61 1.68
N ALA A 151 1.32 -13.46 0.36
CA ALA A 151 0.02 -13.30 -0.29
C ALA A 151 -0.88 -14.54 -0.13
N LEU A 152 -0.28 -15.74 -0.19
CA LEU A 152 -0.97 -17.00 0.12
C LEU A 152 -1.37 -17.08 1.60
N GLY A 153 -0.45 -16.69 2.49
CA GLY A 153 -0.64 -16.67 3.93
C GLY A 153 -1.76 -15.74 4.38
N THR A 154 -1.56 -14.41 4.21
CA THR A 154 -2.55 -13.39 4.64
C THR A 154 -3.90 -13.60 3.98
N GLY A 155 -3.93 -13.83 2.66
CA GLY A 155 -5.20 -13.95 1.96
C GLY A 155 -5.97 -15.20 2.40
N GLY A 156 -5.30 -16.34 2.61
CA GLY A 156 -6.00 -17.54 3.02
C GLY A 156 -6.44 -17.57 4.50
N ILE A 157 -5.82 -16.80 5.40
CA ILE A 157 -6.30 -16.65 6.78
C ILE A 157 -7.44 -15.64 6.94
N LYS A 158 -7.49 -14.59 6.11
CA LYS A 158 -8.51 -13.51 6.18
C LYS A 158 -9.95 -14.00 6.35
N PRO A 159 -10.48 -14.93 5.54
CA PRO A 159 -11.88 -15.38 5.68
C PRO A 159 -12.09 -16.28 6.91
N CYS A 160 -11.01 -16.83 7.48
CA CYS A 160 -11.08 -17.84 8.53
C CYS A 160 -11.06 -17.23 9.94
N VAL A 161 -10.24 -16.21 10.19
CA VAL A 161 -9.98 -15.69 11.56
C VAL A 161 -11.23 -15.03 12.16
N ALA A 162 -11.87 -14.12 11.43
CA ALA A 162 -13.08 -13.44 11.93
C ALA A 162 -14.23 -14.45 12.16
N ALA A 163 -14.41 -15.40 11.24
CA ALA A 163 -15.40 -16.46 11.37
C ALA A 163 -15.09 -17.39 12.55
N PHE A 164 -13.82 -17.74 12.77
CA PHE A 164 -13.38 -18.57 13.89
C PHE A 164 -13.57 -17.88 15.24
N GLY A 165 -13.34 -16.56 15.31
CA GLY A 165 -13.63 -15.75 16.49
C GLY A 165 -15.12 -15.69 16.81
N GLY A 166 -15.97 -15.55 15.78
CA GLY A 166 -17.42 -15.61 15.93
C GLY A 166 -17.93 -16.96 16.46
N ASP A 167 -17.31 -18.07 16.03
CA ASP A 167 -17.66 -19.43 16.46
C ASP A 167 -17.39 -19.71 17.96
N GLN A 168 -16.68 -18.81 18.66
CA GLN A 168 -16.38 -18.97 20.09
C GLN A 168 -17.55 -18.64 21.01
N PHE A 169 -18.62 -18.06 20.45
CA PHE A 169 -19.83 -17.69 21.19
C PHE A 169 -20.97 -18.66 20.85
N ASP A 170 -21.79 -18.98 21.85
CA ASP A 170 -23.04 -19.73 21.64
C ASP A 170 -24.16 -18.80 21.14
N GLU A 171 -25.24 -19.37 20.60
CA GLU A 171 -26.36 -18.59 20.02
C GLU A 171 -27.05 -17.65 21.02
N SER A 172 -27.02 -17.98 22.32
CA SER A 172 -27.58 -17.12 23.38
C SER A 172 -26.71 -15.90 23.70
N GLN A 173 -25.49 -15.80 23.16
CA GLN A 173 -24.48 -14.80 23.50
C GLN A 173 -24.34 -13.68 22.46
N ASP A 174 -25.43 -13.32 21.78
CA ASP A 174 -25.42 -12.32 20.69
C ASP A 174 -24.77 -10.99 21.07
N LYS A 175 -25.07 -10.47 22.27
CA LYS A 175 -24.50 -9.20 22.76
C LYS A 175 -22.98 -9.26 22.90
N GLN A 176 -22.46 -10.37 23.42
CA GLN A 176 -21.01 -10.56 23.60
C GLN A 176 -20.31 -10.73 22.25
N ARG A 177 -20.95 -11.44 21.31
CA ARG A 177 -20.46 -11.61 19.94
C ARG A 177 -20.37 -10.28 19.18
N SER A 178 -21.38 -9.41 19.30
CA SER A 178 -21.34 -8.05 18.71
C SER A 178 -20.20 -7.20 19.29
N GLN A 179 -20.01 -7.22 20.62
CA GLN A 179 -18.91 -6.51 21.26
C GLN A 179 -17.54 -7.04 20.82
N PHE A 180 -17.39 -8.35 20.65
CA PHE A 180 -16.18 -8.95 20.09
C PHE A 180 -15.84 -8.36 18.72
N PHE A 181 -16.80 -8.27 17.81
CA PHE A 181 -16.57 -7.67 16.49
C PHE A 181 -16.18 -6.20 16.57
N SER A 182 -16.69 -5.43 17.54
CA SER A 182 -16.24 -4.06 17.78
C SER A 182 -14.78 -4.00 18.26
N ILE A 183 -14.38 -4.87 19.19
CA ILE A 183 -12.98 -4.97 19.66
C ILE A 183 -12.05 -5.43 18.53
N PHE A 184 -12.50 -6.38 17.71
CA PHE A 184 -11.80 -6.86 16.53
C PHE A 184 -11.60 -5.76 15.50
N TYR A 185 -12.62 -4.92 15.27
CA TYR A 185 -12.49 -3.75 14.40
C TYR A 185 -11.51 -2.71 14.98
N LEU A 186 -11.52 -2.49 16.29
CA LEU A 186 -10.57 -1.62 16.97
C LEU A 186 -9.14 -2.13 16.82
N SER A 187 -8.90 -3.45 16.96
CA SER A 187 -7.56 -4.04 16.82
C SER A 187 -7.01 -3.91 15.41
N ILE A 188 -7.86 -4.04 14.38
CA ILE A 188 -7.48 -3.81 12.97
C ILE A 188 -6.99 -2.38 12.77
N ASN A 189 -7.77 -1.38 13.19
CA ASN A 189 -7.42 0.03 13.01
C ASN A 189 -6.19 0.42 13.83
N ALA A 190 -6.08 -0.07 15.08
CA ALA A 190 -4.91 0.16 15.91
C ALA A 190 -3.63 -0.46 15.30
N GLY A 191 -3.72 -1.69 14.79
CA GLY A 191 -2.60 -2.35 14.12
C GLY A 191 -2.16 -1.61 12.85
N SER A 192 -3.11 -1.17 12.03
CA SER A 192 -2.83 -0.37 10.82
C SER A 192 -2.20 1.00 11.16
N LEU A 193 -2.76 1.72 12.12
CA LEU A 193 -2.26 3.02 12.56
C LEU A 193 -0.83 2.92 13.10
N LEU A 194 -0.58 1.98 14.03
CA LEU A 194 0.73 1.86 14.66
C LEU A 194 1.80 1.38 13.67
N SER A 195 1.45 0.45 12.77
CA SER A 195 2.41 -0.07 11.80
C SER A 195 2.81 0.95 10.73
N THR A 196 1.86 1.77 10.25
CA THR A 196 2.14 2.86 9.29
C THR A 196 2.96 4.00 9.89
N ILE A 197 3.02 4.12 11.22
CA ILE A 197 3.93 5.04 11.92
C ILE A 197 5.29 4.39 12.16
N ILE A 198 5.29 3.22 12.83
CA ILE A 198 6.51 2.61 13.37
C ILE A 198 7.38 2.02 12.27
N THR A 199 6.81 1.28 11.31
CA THR A 199 7.62 0.58 10.30
C THR A 199 8.41 1.54 9.40
N PRO A 200 7.85 2.65 8.90
CA PRO A 200 8.63 3.70 8.22
C PRO A 200 9.72 4.35 9.08
N ILE A 201 9.48 4.55 10.39
CA ILE A 201 10.52 5.08 11.31
C ILE A 201 11.69 4.11 11.41
N LEU A 202 11.40 2.80 11.50
CA LEU A 202 12.41 1.74 11.53
C LEU A 202 13.20 1.70 10.21
N ARG A 203 12.53 1.82 9.05
CA ARG A 203 13.19 1.93 7.73
C ARG A 203 14.13 3.13 7.66
N GLY A 204 13.72 4.27 8.23
CA GLY A 204 14.48 5.51 8.20
C GLY A 204 15.78 5.49 9.01
N GLN A 205 15.93 4.53 9.94
CA GLN A 205 17.17 4.33 10.71
C GLN A 205 18.30 3.83 9.80
N GLU A 206 19.52 4.07 10.24
CA GLU A 206 20.73 3.52 9.64
C GLU A 206 21.13 2.23 10.38
N CYS A 207 21.41 1.17 9.62
CA CYS A 207 21.88 -0.09 10.14
C CYS A 207 22.75 -0.83 9.11
N GLY A 208 23.52 -1.81 9.59
CA GLY A 208 24.39 -2.67 8.79
C GLY A 208 25.64 -3.02 9.59
N ILE A 209 26.26 -4.15 9.25
CA ILE A 209 27.40 -4.67 10.01
C ILE A 209 28.69 -3.95 9.60
N HIS A 210 28.89 -3.77 8.30
CA HIS A 210 30.11 -3.17 7.74
C HIS A 210 29.91 -1.73 7.26
N SER A 211 28.74 -1.43 6.69
CA SER A 211 28.37 -0.11 6.20
C SER A 211 27.02 0.31 6.79
N GLN A 212 26.81 1.60 6.99
CA GLN A 212 25.55 2.14 7.51
C GLN A 212 24.59 2.45 6.35
N GLN A 213 23.48 1.73 6.26
CA GLN A 213 22.48 1.86 5.19
C GLN A 213 21.07 2.02 5.76
N LYS A 214 20.12 2.46 4.94
CA LYS A 214 18.70 2.52 5.37
C LYS A 214 18.17 1.12 5.71
N CYS A 215 17.52 1.01 6.86
CA CYS A 215 17.30 -0.28 7.50
C CYS A 215 16.01 -1.01 7.06
N TYR A 216 15.95 -1.44 5.81
CA TYR A 216 14.88 -2.34 5.36
C TYR A 216 14.81 -3.69 6.10
N PRO A 217 15.94 -4.34 6.50
CA PRO A 217 15.88 -5.56 7.30
C PRO A 217 15.11 -5.40 8.60
N LEU A 218 15.24 -4.26 9.29
CA LEU A 218 14.51 -3.98 10.52
C LEU A 218 13.03 -3.69 10.22
N ALA A 219 12.77 -2.92 9.15
CA ALA A 219 11.41 -2.59 8.71
C ALA A 219 10.59 -3.83 8.34
N PHE A 220 11.20 -4.87 7.76
CA PHE A 220 10.52 -6.15 7.48
C PHE A 220 10.66 -7.17 8.63
N GLY A 221 11.77 -7.13 9.37
CA GLY A 221 12.06 -8.06 10.47
C GLY A 221 11.14 -7.90 11.68
N VAL A 222 10.77 -6.66 12.04
CA VAL A 222 9.80 -6.42 13.13
C VAL A 222 8.41 -6.97 12.78
N PRO A 223 7.81 -6.68 11.62
CA PRO A 223 6.63 -7.38 11.11
C PRO A 223 6.75 -8.90 11.10
N ALA A 224 7.90 -9.45 10.72
CA ALA A 224 8.14 -10.90 10.72
C ALA A 224 8.10 -11.49 12.13
N ALA A 225 8.81 -10.87 13.07
CA ALA A 225 8.82 -11.29 14.47
C ALA A 225 7.42 -11.22 15.09
N LEU A 226 6.68 -10.14 14.83
CA LEU A 226 5.30 -10.00 15.31
C LEU A 226 4.36 -11.06 14.70
N MET A 227 4.55 -11.45 13.44
CA MET A 227 3.77 -12.52 12.83
C MET A 227 4.07 -13.90 13.46
N VAL A 228 5.33 -14.18 13.79
CA VAL A 228 5.71 -15.38 14.54
C VAL A 228 5.09 -15.37 15.94
N VAL A 229 5.13 -14.23 16.63
CA VAL A 229 4.47 -14.05 17.93
C VAL A 229 2.96 -14.28 17.82
N ALA A 230 2.31 -13.72 16.80
CA ALA A 230 0.88 -13.91 16.53
C ALA A 230 0.53 -15.40 16.43
N LEU A 231 1.30 -16.15 15.63
CA LEU A 231 1.15 -17.59 15.44
C LEU A 231 1.32 -18.36 16.76
N VAL A 232 2.36 -18.06 17.53
CA VAL A 232 2.62 -18.72 18.83
C VAL A 232 1.46 -18.47 19.79
N ILE A 233 1.03 -17.21 19.93
CA ILE A 233 -0.10 -16.83 20.79
C ILE A 233 -1.37 -17.57 20.37
N PHE A 234 -1.66 -17.62 19.07
CA PHE A 234 -2.82 -18.32 18.56
C PHE A 234 -2.78 -19.82 18.87
N ILE A 235 -1.62 -20.48 18.72
CA ILE A 235 -1.43 -21.91 19.04
C ILE A 235 -1.54 -22.18 20.55
N VAL A 236 -1.01 -21.30 21.40
CA VAL A 236 -1.11 -21.43 22.87
C VAL A 236 -2.58 -21.47 23.32
N GLY A 237 -3.45 -20.66 22.71
CA GLY A 237 -4.89 -20.70 22.98
C GLY A 237 -5.63 -21.96 22.46
N SER A 238 -4.95 -22.88 21.76
CA SER A 238 -5.58 -23.98 21.02
C SER A 238 -6.38 -24.97 21.87
N SER A 239 -6.07 -25.12 23.16
CA SER A 239 -6.82 -25.99 24.08
C SER A 239 -8.14 -25.36 24.52
N MET A 240 -8.30 -24.04 24.36
CA MET A 240 -9.44 -23.25 24.82
C MET A 240 -10.46 -22.95 23.71
N TYR A 241 -10.10 -23.16 22.45
CA TYR A 241 -11.00 -22.86 21.33
C TYR A 241 -12.08 -23.92 21.11
N LYS A 242 -13.28 -23.46 20.79
CA LYS A 242 -14.33 -24.27 20.17
C LYS A 242 -13.96 -24.51 18.70
N LYS A 243 -13.69 -25.76 18.34
CA LYS A 243 -13.29 -26.17 16.99
C LYS A 243 -14.45 -26.86 16.29
N VAL A 244 -15.16 -26.12 15.45
CA VAL A 244 -16.30 -26.64 14.68
C VAL A 244 -15.80 -27.51 13.52
N SER A 245 -16.50 -28.62 13.24
CA SER A 245 -16.20 -29.49 12.10
C SER A 245 -16.54 -28.79 10.77
N PRO A 246 -15.83 -29.11 9.67
CA PRO A 246 -16.15 -28.54 8.36
C PRO A 246 -17.57 -28.93 7.91
N GLN A 247 -18.42 -27.96 7.59
CA GLN A 247 -19.83 -28.19 7.19
C GLN A 247 -20.05 -28.29 5.68
N GLY A 248 -18.98 -28.49 4.90
CA GLY A 248 -19.04 -28.52 3.44
C GLY A 248 -19.14 -27.13 2.83
N ASN A 249 -18.74 -27.03 1.56
CA ASN A 249 -18.43 -25.74 0.97
C ASN A 249 -19.61 -25.15 0.20
N ILE A 250 -20.17 -24.07 0.75
CA ILE A 250 -21.29 -23.34 0.18
C ILE A 250 -20.90 -22.70 -1.17
N ILE A 251 -19.68 -22.18 -1.32
CA ILE A 251 -19.18 -21.61 -2.58
C ILE A 251 -19.16 -22.67 -3.69
N VAL A 252 -18.72 -23.90 -3.37
CA VAL A 252 -18.71 -25.02 -4.34
C VAL A 252 -20.13 -25.47 -4.66
N LYS A 253 -21.03 -25.54 -3.67
CA LYS A 253 -22.45 -25.90 -3.88
C LYS A 253 -23.14 -24.88 -4.80
N VAL A 254 -22.93 -23.59 -4.54
CA VAL A 254 -23.44 -22.47 -5.36
C VAL A 254 -22.87 -22.53 -6.77
N SER A 255 -21.55 -22.67 -6.93
CA SER A 255 -20.89 -22.76 -8.24
C SER A 255 -21.38 -23.95 -9.07
N LYS A 256 -21.56 -25.13 -8.46
CA LYS A 256 -22.10 -26.32 -9.14
C LYS A 256 -23.57 -26.13 -9.55
N CYS A 257 -24.38 -25.51 -8.69
CA CYS A 257 -25.78 -25.21 -9.00
C CYS A 257 -25.89 -24.22 -10.19
N ILE A 258 -25.10 -23.15 -10.19
CA ILE A 258 -25.02 -22.18 -11.29
C ILE A 258 -24.57 -22.87 -12.58
N GLY A 259 -23.48 -23.65 -12.53
CA GLY A 259 -22.95 -24.38 -13.68
C GLY A 259 -23.96 -25.39 -14.26
N PHE A 260 -24.69 -26.09 -13.39
CA PHE A 260 -25.77 -26.99 -13.81
C PHE A 260 -26.92 -26.22 -14.47
N ALA A 261 -27.38 -25.11 -13.90
CA ALA A 261 -28.42 -24.27 -14.51
C ALA A 261 -28.02 -23.78 -15.91
N ILE A 262 -26.78 -23.31 -16.08
CA ILE A 262 -26.26 -22.84 -17.36
C ILE A 262 -26.17 -24.00 -18.36
N SER A 263 -25.57 -25.12 -17.97
CA SER A 263 -25.43 -26.30 -18.84
C SER A 263 -26.79 -26.83 -19.29
N ASN A 264 -27.75 -26.93 -18.36
CA ASN A 264 -29.09 -27.41 -18.65
C ASN A 264 -29.86 -26.44 -19.57
N ARG A 265 -29.70 -25.13 -19.37
CA ARG A 265 -30.24 -24.09 -20.28
C ARG A 265 -29.68 -24.21 -21.69
N TYR A 266 -28.38 -24.47 -21.85
CA TYR A 266 -27.76 -24.64 -23.17
C TYR A 266 -28.19 -25.94 -23.85
N ARG A 267 -28.31 -27.05 -23.11
CA ARG A 267 -28.78 -28.34 -23.64
C ARG A 267 -30.25 -28.29 -24.07
N ASN A 268 -31.08 -27.54 -23.36
CA ASN A 268 -32.52 -27.46 -23.59
C ASN A 268 -32.95 -26.18 -24.36
N ARG A 269 -32.08 -25.65 -25.25
CA ARG A 269 -32.33 -24.42 -26.02
C ARG A 269 -33.32 -24.59 -27.19
N SER A 270 -33.98 -25.75 -27.31
CA SER A 270 -34.98 -26.01 -28.36
C SER A 270 -36.20 -25.09 -28.22
N LYS A 271 -36.80 -24.68 -29.35
CA LYS A 271 -38.04 -23.88 -29.39
C LYS A 271 -39.26 -24.63 -28.81
N SER A 272 -39.17 -25.95 -28.64
CA SER A 272 -40.25 -26.81 -28.14
C SER A 272 -40.39 -26.85 -26.62
N ILE A 273 -39.44 -26.29 -25.86
CA ILE A 273 -39.44 -26.34 -24.39
C ILE A 273 -39.88 -24.97 -23.85
N PRO A 274 -40.88 -24.90 -22.96
CA PRO A 274 -41.35 -23.62 -22.41
C PRO A 274 -40.23 -22.89 -21.67
N LYS A 275 -40.12 -21.58 -21.91
CA LYS A 275 -39.15 -20.74 -21.22
C LYS A 275 -39.55 -20.62 -19.75
N ARG A 276 -38.59 -20.84 -18.84
CA ARG A 276 -38.76 -20.58 -17.40
C ARG A 276 -38.66 -19.07 -17.11
N GLU A 277 -39.30 -18.60 -16.05
CA GLU A 277 -39.32 -17.18 -15.66
C GLU A 277 -37.92 -16.62 -15.37
N HIS A 278 -37.08 -17.37 -14.64
CA HIS A 278 -35.68 -17.01 -14.41
C HIS A 278 -34.74 -18.11 -14.89
N TRP A 279 -33.55 -17.73 -15.39
CA TRP A 279 -32.59 -18.69 -15.94
C TRP A 279 -32.02 -19.66 -14.89
N MET A 280 -32.06 -19.31 -13.60
CA MET A 280 -31.67 -20.21 -12.51
C MET A 280 -32.67 -21.35 -12.31
N ASP A 281 -33.92 -21.22 -12.78
CA ASP A 281 -34.95 -22.25 -12.57
C ASP A 281 -34.66 -23.54 -13.32
N TRP A 282 -33.69 -23.53 -14.25
CA TRP A 282 -33.17 -24.74 -14.89
C TRP A 282 -32.43 -25.68 -13.93
N ALA A 283 -32.13 -25.23 -12.70
CA ALA A 283 -31.58 -26.07 -11.64
C ALA A 283 -32.63 -26.85 -10.82
N LYS A 284 -33.93 -26.54 -10.95
CA LYS A 284 -35.01 -27.15 -10.13
C LYS A 284 -35.09 -28.68 -10.25
N GLU A 285 -34.54 -29.25 -11.32
CA GLU A 285 -34.50 -30.70 -11.54
C GLU A 285 -33.53 -31.43 -10.60
N LYS A 286 -32.55 -30.72 -10.02
CA LYS A 286 -31.48 -31.32 -9.22
C LYS A 286 -31.29 -30.66 -7.85
N TYR A 287 -31.70 -29.41 -7.70
CA TYR A 287 -31.46 -28.62 -6.50
C TYR A 287 -32.77 -28.11 -5.90
N GLU A 288 -32.80 -28.00 -4.58
CA GLU A 288 -33.93 -27.47 -3.81
C GLU A 288 -34.29 -26.04 -4.22
N GLU A 289 -35.59 -25.72 -4.21
CA GLU A 289 -36.08 -24.40 -4.59
C GLU A 289 -35.57 -23.29 -3.66
N ARG A 290 -35.44 -23.58 -2.35
CA ARG A 290 -34.84 -22.68 -1.36
C ARG A 290 -33.43 -22.25 -1.76
N LEU A 291 -32.58 -23.22 -2.11
CA LEU A 291 -31.21 -22.94 -2.55
C LEU A 291 -31.20 -22.10 -3.83
N ILE A 292 -32.07 -22.39 -4.79
CA ILE A 292 -32.19 -21.64 -6.04
C ILE A 292 -32.60 -20.19 -5.77
N ALA A 293 -33.57 -19.96 -4.89
CA ALA A 293 -33.99 -18.62 -4.48
C ALA A 293 -32.86 -17.85 -3.79
N GLN A 294 -32.12 -18.49 -2.88
CA GLN A 294 -30.96 -17.90 -2.22
C GLN A 294 -29.87 -17.50 -3.22
N ILE A 295 -29.57 -18.35 -4.21
CA ILE A 295 -28.60 -18.02 -5.27
C ILE A 295 -29.10 -16.84 -6.13
N LYS A 296 -30.39 -16.76 -6.44
CA LYS A 296 -30.96 -15.61 -7.17
C LYS A 296 -30.72 -14.30 -6.41
N MET A 297 -30.87 -14.30 -5.07
CA MET A 297 -30.58 -13.13 -4.23
C MET A 297 -29.10 -12.73 -4.30
N VAL A 298 -28.20 -13.69 -4.09
CA VAL A 298 -26.74 -13.46 -4.16
C VAL A 298 -26.32 -12.91 -5.53
N LEU A 299 -26.84 -13.47 -6.62
CA LEU A 299 -26.52 -13.01 -7.97
C LEU A 299 -26.99 -11.58 -8.26
N LYS A 300 -28.13 -11.15 -7.70
CA LYS A 300 -28.57 -9.75 -7.80
C LYS A 300 -27.56 -8.80 -7.16
N VAL A 301 -26.99 -9.18 -6.00
CA VAL A 301 -25.97 -8.37 -5.30
C VAL A 301 -24.64 -8.43 -6.05
N LEU A 302 -24.19 -9.61 -6.50
CA LEU A 302 -22.95 -9.75 -7.27
C LEU A 302 -23.00 -8.99 -8.60
N PHE A 303 -24.18 -8.85 -9.22
CA PHE A 303 -24.33 -8.00 -10.40
C PHE A 303 -24.06 -6.53 -10.08
N LEU A 304 -24.48 -6.03 -8.91
CA LEU A 304 -24.11 -4.69 -8.43
C LEU A 304 -22.63 -4.54 -8.10
N TYR A 305 -21.89 -5.64 -7.91
CA TYR A 305 -20.46 -5.59 -7.62
C TYR A 305 -19.59 -5.29 -8.84
N ILE A 306 -20.09 -5.52 -10.06
CA ILE A 306 -19.33 -5.36 -11.30
C ILE A 306 -18.64 -3.98 -11.43
N PRO A 307 -19.27 -2.85 -11.05
CA PRO A 307 -18.65 -1.53 -11.15
C PRO A 307 -17.70 -1.19 -9.98
N LEU A 308 -17.78 -1.91 -8.85
CA LEU A 308 -17.04 -1.58 -7.63
C LEU A 308 -15.50 -1.67 -7.71
N PRO A 309 -14.89 -2.56 -8.52
CA PRO A 309 -13.44 -2.64 -8.67
C PRO A 309 -12.75 -1.31 -8.97
N MET A 310 -13.41 -0.38 -9.70
CA MET A 310 -12.80 0.92 -9.99
C MET A 310 -12.55 1.75 -8.73
N PHE A 311 -13.42 1.65 -7.70
CA PHE A 311 -13.17 2.35 -6.45
C PHE A 311 -11.85 1.86 -5.82
N TRP A 312 -11.64 0.55 -5.78
CA TRP A 312 -10.43 -0.04 -5.23
C TRP A 312 -9.18 0.24 -6.07
N ALA A 313 -9.34 0.35 -7.39
CA ALA A 313 -8.26 0.77 -8.29
C ALA A 313 -7.71 2.16 -7.96
N LEU A 314 -8.56 3.07 -7.43
CA LEU A 314 -8.13 4.39 -6.96
C LEU A 314 -7.64 4.32 -5.51
N PHE A 315 -8.41 3.67 -4.62
CA PHE A 315 -8.12 3.61 -3.19
C PHE A 315 -6.74 2.99 -2.88
N ASP A 316 -6.37 1.90 -3.55
CA ASP A 316 -5.11 1.20 -3.24
C ASP A 316 -3.85 1.90 -3.77
N GLN A 317 -3.98 2.94 -4.62
CA GLN A 317 -2.83 3.74 -5.10
C GLN A 317 -2.19 4.61 -4.01
N GLN A 318 -2.88 4.79 -2.87
CA GLN A 318 -2.34 5.52 -1.72
C GLN A 318 -1.02 4.90 -1.20
N GLY A 319 -0.82 3.59 -1.41
CA GLY A 319 0.40 2.89 -0.98
C GLY A 319 1.45 2.72 -2.07
N SER A 320 1.16 3.16 -3.30
CA SER A 320 2.08 3.12 -4.44
C SER A 320 2.31 4.52 -4.99
N ARG A 321 1.50 4.97 -5.97
CA ARG A 321 1.66 6.24 -6.67
C ARG A 321 1.67 7.45 -5.75
N TRP A 322 0.85 7.49 -4.69
CA TRP A 322 0.85 8.64 -3.78
C TRP A 322 2.10 8.67 -2.87
N THR A 323 2.61 7.50 -2.48
CA THR A 323 3.89 7.40 -1.79
C THR A 323 5.03 7.89 -2.68
N LEU A 324 5.02 7.51 -3.97
CA LEU A 324 6.00 7.97 -4.97
C LEU A 324 5.89 9.47 -5.22
N GLN A 325 4.67 10.02 -5.33
CA GLN A 325 4.43 11.46 -5.37
C GLN A 325 5.00 12.17 -4.13
N ALA A 326 4.86 11.59 -2.94
CA ALA A 326 5.41 12.18 -1.72
C ALA A 326 6.95 12.21 -1.72
N THR A 327 7.65 11.34 -2.48
CA THR A 327 9.13 11.36 -2.57
C THR A 327 9.68 12.63 -3.22
N THR A 328 8.86 13.36 -3.97
CA THR A 328 9.23 14.62 -4.64
C THR A 328 8.68 15.86 -3.93
N MET A 329 8.21 15.71 -2.68
CA MET A 329 7.67 16.78 -1.85
C MET A 329 8.57 17.09 -0.66
N ASP A 330 8.35 18.24 0.00
CA ASP A 330 9.00 18.59 1.26
C ASP A 330 8.24 17.97 2.46
N GLY A 331 8.94 17.15 3.23
CA GLY A 331 8.42 16.46 4.43
C GLY A 331 8.66 17.21 5.74
N ASN A 332 9.10 18.47 5.70
CA ASN A 332 9.40 19.24 6.90
C ASN A 332 8.15 19.89 7.53
N PHE A 333 7.54 19.22 8.51
CA PHE A 333 6.41 19.76 9.31
C PHE A 333 6.88 20.63 10.50
N GLY A 334 8.07 21.22 10.40
CA GLY A 334 8.67 22.06 11.44
C GLY A 334 9.36 21.25 12.54
N ALA A 335 8.59 20.69 13.49
CA ALA A 335 9.15 19.95 14.63
C ALA A 335 9.50 18.49 14.30
N ILE A 336 8.83 17.93 13.30
CA ILE A 336 9.00 16.54 12.88
C ILE A 336 9.20 16.49 11.37
N GLN A 337 10.08 15.60 10.93
CA GLN A 337 10.25 15.28 9.52
C GLN A 337 9.44 14.03 9.21
N ILE A 338 8.47 14.18 8.30
CA ILE A 338 7.63 13.08 7.84
C ILE A 338 8.27 12.44 6.62
N GLN A 339 8.37 11.11 6.64
CA GLN A 339 8.83 10.32 5.50
C GLN A 339 7.68 10.10 4.50
N PRO A 340 7.97 9.93 3.20
CA PRO A 340 6.94 9.75 2.17
C PRO A 340 5.95 8.60 2.48
N ASP A 341 6.46 7.46 2.95
CA ASP A 341 5.69 6.28 3.32
C ASP A 341 4.83 6.45 4.58
N GLN A 342 5.14 7.44 5.44
CA GLN A 342 4.30 7.77 6.60
C GLN A 342 3.02 8.51 6.25
N MET A 343 2.90 9.09 5.05
CA MET A 343 1.66 9.75 4.61
C MET A 343 0.45 8.81 4.60
N GLN A 344 0.68 7.51 4.45
CA GLN A 344 -0.36 6.48 4.57
C GLN A 344 -1.04 6.46 5.95
N THR A 345 -0.36 6.96 7.01
CA THR A 345 -0.92 7.08 8.37
C THR A 345 -2.15 7.99 8.42
N VAL A 346 -2.25 8.96 7.50
CA VAL A 346 -3.39 9.89 7.45
C VAL A 346 -4.71 9.13 7.29
N ASN A 347 -4.74 8.05 6.49
CA ASN A 347 -5.95 7.26 6.27
C ASN A 347 -6.53 6.64 7.56
N PRO A 348 -5.82 5.79 8.34
CA PRO A 348 -6.37 5.22 9.58
C PRO A 348 -6.72 6.28 10.64
N ILE A 349 -5.98 7.39 10.73
CA ILE A 349 -6.36 8.52 11.61
C ILE A 349 -7.72 9.08 11.19
N LEU A 350 -7.89 9.35 9.90
CA LEU A 350 -9.13 9.87 9.36
C LEU A 350 -10.28 8.87 9.50
N ILE A 351 -10.08 7.56 9.34
CA ILE A 351 -11.14 6.56 9.58
C ILE A 351 -11.66 6.66 11.01
N ILE A 352 -10.75 6.66 12.00
CA ILE A 352 -11.10 6.72 13.43
C ILE A 352 -11.87 8.00 13.76
N VAL A 353 -11.59 9.11 13.07
CA VAL A 353 -12.26 10.40 13.28
C VAL A 353 -13.57 10.52 12.48
N LEU A 354 -13.56 10.14 11.20
CA LEU A 354 -14.66 10.35 10.28
C LEU A 354 -15.81 9.36 10.52
N VAL A 355 -15.54 8.10 10.87
CA VAL A 355 -16.62 7.13 11.11
C VAL A 355 -17.60 7.63 12.19
N PRO A 356 -17.15 8.01 13.41
CA PRO A 356 -18.05 8.58 14.42
C PRO A 356 -18.75 9.87 13.98
N ILE A 357 -18.05 10.75 13.24
CA ILE A 357 -18.64 12.00 12.74
C ILE A 357 -19.78 11.70 11.74
N PHE A 358 -19.57 10.75 10.84
CA PHE A 358 -20.57 10.39 9.84
C PHE A 358 -21.81 9.77 10.51
N ASP A 359 -21.61 8.85 11.45
CA ASP A 359 -22.70 8.17 12.14
C ASP A 359 -23.46 9.05 13.14
N ALA A 360 -22.74 9.85 13.95
CA ALA A 360 -23.36 10.64 15.02
C ALA A 360 -23.85 12.01 14.56
N VAL A 361 -23.25 12.59 13.51
CA VAL A 361 -23.54 13.96 13.07
C VAL A 361 -24.10 13.98 11.66
N LEU A 362 -23.37 13.47 10.67
CA LEU A 362 -23.73 13.66 9.26
C LEU A 362 -25.03 12.94 8.88
N TYR A 363 -25.15 11.64 9.13
CA TYR A 363 -26.34 10.87 8.76
C TYR A 363 -27.60 11.35 9.50
N PRO A 364 -27.57 11.67 10.81
CA PRO A 364 -28.71 12.29 11.50
C PRO A 364 -29.11 13.64 10.92
N LEU A 365 -28.15 14.49 10.53
CA LEU A 365 -28.45 15.78 9.88
C LEU A 365 -29.09 15.59 8.50
N ILE A 366 -28.57 14.69 7.67
CA ILE A 366 -29.16 14.36 6.37
C ILE A 366 -30.60 13.86 6.53
N LYS A 367 -30.85 13.03 7.56
CA LYS A 367 -32.19 12.54 7.90
C LYS A 367 -33.10 13.70 8.34
N LYS A 368 -32.60 14.67 9.11
CA LYS A 368 -33.33 15.90 9.47
C LYS A 368 -33.69 16.75 8.24
N CYS A 369 -32.82 16.78 7.22
CA CYS A 369 -33.09 17.43 5.94
C CYS A 369 -34.08 16.66 5.04
N LYS A 370 -34.67 15.56 5.52
CA LYS A 370 -35.62 14.69 4.80
C LYS A 370 -35.07 14.11 3.48
N LEU A 371 -33.75 14.05 3.32
CA LEU A 371 -33.11 13.42 2.18
C LEU A 371 -33.03 11.92 2.40
N ASN A 372 -33.66 11.13 1.52
CA ASN A 372 -33.57 9.68 1.58
C ASN A 372 -32.22 9.19 1.04
N PHE A 373 -31.27 9.01 1.96
CA PHE A 373 -29.89 8.61 1.68
C PHE A 373 -29.70 7.10 1.87
N THR A 374 -30.27 6.35 0.92
CA THR A 374 -30.21 4.89 0.87
C THR A 374 -28.77 4.38 0.72
N PRO A 375 -28.45 3.15 1.15
CA PRO A 375 -27.08 2.61 1.09
C PRO A 375 -26.42 2.75 -0.29
N LEU A 376 -27.14 2.45 -1.37
CA LEU A 376 -26.62 2.54 -2.73
C LEU A 376 -26.29 3.99 -3.13
N LYS A 377 -27.09 4.98 -2.70
CA LYS A 377 -26.78 6.40 -2.94
C LYS A 377 -25.52 6.83 -2.17
N ARG A 378 -25.29 6.29 -0.96
CA ARG A 378 -24.05 6.57 -0.20
C ARG A 378 -22.83 6.03 -0.92
N MET A 379 -22.93 4.82 -1.46
CA MET A 379 -21.87 4.23 -2.27
C MET A 379 -21.57 5.06 -3.52
N THR A 380 -22.61 5.57 -4.21
CA THR A 380 -22.43 6.50 -5.35
C THR A 380 -21.68 7.77 -4.93
N VAL A 381 -22.05 8.38 -3.80
CA VAL A 381 -21.34 9.55 -3.26
C VAL A 381 -19.88 9.21 -2.94
N GLY A 382 -19.61 8.02 -2.40
CA GLY A 382 -18.26 7.56 -2.12
C GLY A 382 -17.38 7.43 -3.37
N MET A 383 -17.92 6.86 -4.45
CA MET A 383 -17.23 6.83 -5.75
C MET A 383 -16.95 8.24 -6.28
N PHE A 384 -17.89 9.17 -6.11
CA PHE A 384 -17.70 10.55 -6.53
C PHE A 384 -16.62 11.28 -5.72
N LEU A 385 -16.59 11.11 -4.40
CA LEU A 385 -15.54 11.66 -3.53
C LEU A 385 -14.15 11.11 -3.89
N ALA A 386 -14.05 9.81 -4.17
CA ALA A 386 -12.82 9.19 -4.64
C ALA A 386 -12.34 9.76 -5.98
N ALA A 387 -13.25 10.08 -6.90
CA ALA A 387 -12.89 10.75 -8.15
C ALA A 387 -12.34 12.17 -7.93
N ILE A 388 -12.98 12.96 -7.06
CA ILE A 388 -12.49 14.30 -6.68
C ILE A 388 -11.12 14.20 -6.01
N SER A 389 -10.89 13.18 -5.19
CA SER A 389 -9.58 12.93 -4.58
C SER A 389 -8.46 12.80 -5.62
N PHE A 390 -8.73 12.16 -6.76
CA PHE A 390 -7.74 12.01 -7.82
C PHE A 390 -7.57 13.27 -8.66
N VAL A 391 -8.62 14.11 -8.78
CA VAL A 391 -8.47 15.47 -9.31
C VAL A 391 -7.55 16.29 -8.40
N ALA A 392 -7.71 16.21 -7.07
CA ALA A 392 -6.82 16.87 -6.13
C ALA A 392 -5.37 16.35 -6.26
N ALA A 393 -5.17 15.04 -6.38
CA ALA A 393 -3.85 14.46 -6.62
C ALA A 393 -3.20 14.91 -7.93
N ALA A 394 -3.98 15.08 -9.00
CA ALA A 394 -3.50 15.63 -10.26
C ALA A 394 -3.06 17.10 -10.11
N LEU A 395 -3.83 17.92 -9.39
CA LEU A 395 -3.47 19.32 -9.13
C LEU A 395 -2.18 19.44 -8.32
N VAL A 396 -2.02 18.61 -7.28
CA VAL A 396 -0.77 18.53 -6.51
C VAL A 396 0.39 18.13 -7.41
N GLN A 397 0.20 17.14 -8.28
CA GLN A 397 1.25 16.70 -9.20
C GLN A 397 1.67 17.80 -10.17
N ILE A 398 0.73 18.58 -10.70
CA ILE A 398 1.03 19.72 -11.59
C ILE A 398 1.91 20.75 -10.87
N GLU A 399 1.66 21.04 -9.59
CA GLU A 399 2.52 21.97 -8.83
C GLU A 399 3.91 21.38 -8.56
N ILE A 400 4.01 20.07 -8.32
CA ILE A 400 5.30 19.37 -8.18
C ILE A 400 6.09 19.47 -9.49
N ASP A 401 5.46 19.15 -10.61
CA ASP A 401 6.11 19.08 -11.93
C ASP A 401 6.71 20.44 -12.34
N LYS A 402 6.12 21.57 -11.93
CA LYS A 402 6.69 22.92 -12.13
C LYS A 402 8.03 23.14 -11.42
N THR A 403 8.31 22.38 -10.36
CA THR A 403 9.49 22.54 -9.51
C THR A 403 10.59 21.53 -9.81
N LEU A 404 10.30 20.51 -10.62
CA LEU A 404 11.26 19.48 -11.00
C LEU A 404 12.20 19.98 -12.12
N PRO A 405 13.49 19.64 -12.07
CA PRO A 405 14.43 20.01 -13.13
C PRO A 405 14.09 19.28 -14.43
N THR A 406 14.24 19.97 -15.56
CA THR A 406 14.16 19.37 -16.89
C THR A 406 15.52 18.80 -17.28
N PHE A 407 15.57 17.48 -17.46
CA PHE A 407 16.79 16.77 -17.90
C PHE A 407 16.87 16.67 -19.42
N PRO A 408 18.09 16.61 -20.00
CA PRO A 408 18.27 16.53 -21.45
C PRO A 408 17.73 15.22 -22.05
N SER A 409 17.11 15.33 -23.23
CA SER A 409 16.52 14.22 -24.00
C SER A 409 17.55 13.54 -24.92
N ASN A 410 17.10 12.63 -25.81
CA ASN A 410 17.92 12.14 -26.92
C ASN A 410 18.47 13.31 -27.75
N ASN A 411 19.74 13.22 -28.17
CA ASN A 411 20.43 14.23 -28.96
C ASN A 411 20.54 15.61 -28.27
N GLN A 412 20.38 15.67 -26.94
CA GLN A 412 20.55 16.87 -26.13
C GLN A 412 21.60 16.63 -25.04
N ILE A 413 22.33 17.69 -24.70
CA ILE A 413 23.10 17.80 -23.44
C ILE A 413 22.65 19.03 -22.68
N GLN A 414 22.96 19.08 -21.39
CA GLN A 414 22.80 20.29 -20.60
C GLN A 414 24.17 20.81 -20.19
N LEU A 415 24.43 22.11 -20.37
CA LEU A 415 25.71 22.71 -20.11
C LEU A 415 25.59 23.90 -19.16
N ARG A 416 26.48 23.94 -18.17
CA ARG A 416 26.70 25.08 -17.29
C ARG A 416 28.17 25.49 -17.34
N VAL A 417 28.42 26.78 -17.09
CA VAL A 417 29.79 27.30 -17.04
C VAL A 417 29.97 28.11 -15.76
N ILE A 418 31.08 27.86 -15.06
CA ILE A 418 31.49 28.58 -13.85
C ILE A 418 32.74 29.41 -14.18
N ASN A 419 32.67 30.71 -13.94
CA ASN A 419 33.82 31.60 -14.10
C ASN A 419 34.58 31.69 -12.77
N ILE A 420 35.81 31.17 -12.72
CA ILE A 420 36.73 31.36 -11.58
C ILE A 420 37.90 32.30 -11.92
N GLY A 421 37.87 32.90 -13.11
CA GLY A 421 38.84 33.88 -13.55
C GLY A 421 38.71 35.23 -12.86
N THR A 422 39.65 36.13 -13.13
CA THR A 422 39.68 37.46 -12.52
C THR A 422 38.77 38.47 -13.24
N GLN A 423 38.47 38.23 -14.51
CA GLN A 423 37.63 39.09 -15.36
C GLN A 423 36.24 38.48 -15.63
N PRO A 424 35.25 39.27 -16.05
CA PRO A 424 33.98 38.74 -16.57
C PRO A 424 34.20 37.87 -17.81
N LEU A 425 33.53 36.71 -17.85
CA LEU A 425 33.57 35.75 -18.95
C LEU A 425 32.33 35.94 -19.83
N ASN A 426 32.50 36.12 -21.13
CA ASN A 426 31.40 36.12 -22.09
C ASN A 426 31.33 34.77 -22.82
N ILE A 427 30.11 34.24 -22.96
CA ILE A 427 29.85 32.93 -23.55
C ILE A 427 28.84 33.05 -24.69
N ASP A 428 29.21 32.45 -25.83
CA ASP A 428 28.31 32.29 -26.97
C ASP A 428 28.12 30.80 -27.27
N TYR A 429 26.87 30.34 -27.19
CA TYR A 429 26.46 28.98 -27.53
C TYR A 429 26.09 28.89 -29.02
N MET A 430 26.58 27.87 -29.72
CA MET A 430 26.26 27.63 -31.14
C MET A 430 25.51 26.29 -31.28
N PRO A 431 24.50 26.19 -32.18
CA PRO A 431 24.24 27.04 -33.35
C PRO A 431 23.20 28.15 -33.13
N ASN A 432 22.44 28.12 -32.04
CA ASN A 432 21.40 29.10 -31.71
C ASN A 432 21.81 29.87 -30.44
N PRO A 433 22.58 30.97 -30.55
CA PRO A 433 22.93 31.76 -29.37
C PRO A 433 21.69 32.49 -28.84
N PRO A 434 21.19 32.19 -27.61
CA PRO A 434 20.64 33.28 -26.83
C PRO A 434 21.77 34.30 -26.61
N SER A 435 21.41 35.58 -26.47
CA SER A 435 22.31 36.71 -26.26
C SER A 435 23.57 36.36 -25.46
N SER A 436 24.76 36.83 -25.89
CA SER A 436 26.04 36.59 -25.22
C SER A 436 25.91 36.70 -23.70
N VAL A 437 26.15 35.61 -22.98
CA VAL A 437 25.95 35.56 -21.52
C VAL A 437 27.24 36.00 -20.84
N SER A 438 27.16 37.07 -20.03
CA SER A 438 28.31 37.55 -19.25
C SER A 438 28.24 37.02 -17.82
N ILE A 439 29.26 36.28 -17.40
CA ILE A 439 29.36 35.66 -16.08
C ILE A 439 30.45 36.36 -15.28
N LEU A 440 30.09 36.91 -14.12
CA LEU A 440 31.05 37.55 -13.22
C LEU A 440 31.92 36.49 -12.50
N ARG A 441 33.02 36.96 -11.90
CA ARG A 441 33.91 36.11 -11.11
C ARG A 441 33.15 35.40 -9.99
N PHE A 442 33.42 34.10 -9.84
CA PHE A 442 32.80 33.17 -8.90
C PHE A 442 31.28 33.01 -9.05
N GLN A 443 30.76 33.25 -10.26
CA GLN A 443 29.37 32.98 -10.61
C GLN A 443 29.28 31.90 -11.70
N ALA A 444 28.07 31.39 -11.91
CA ALA A 444 27.75 30.39 -12.91
C ALA A 444 26.65 30.86 -13.85
N SER A 445 26.63 30.32 -15.07
CA SER A 445 25.47 30.43 -15.96
C SER A 445 24.31 29.57 -15.45
N GLU A 446 23.12 29.88 -15.93
CA GLU A 446 22.04 28.89 -15.93
C GLU A 446 22.44 27.69 -16.81
N TYR A 447 21.73 26.59 -16.61
CA TYR A 447 21.89 25.41 -17.45
C TYR A 447 21.23 25.64 -18.81
N GLU A 448 22.02 25.52 -19.88
CA GLU A 448 21.53 25.62 -21.25
C GLU A 448 21.44 24.24 -21.91
N ILE A 449 20.37 23.99 -22.67
CA ILE A 449 20.19 22.74 -23.43
C ILE A 449 20.78 22.93 -24.82
N LEU A 450 21.72 22.07 -25.22
CA LEU A 450 22.40 22.13 -26.51
C LEU A 450 22.08 20.90 -27.38
N GLU A 451 21.68 21.17 -28.63
CA GLU A 451 21.44 20.17 -29.68
C GLU A 451 22.59 20.15 -30.68
N GLN A 452 22.78 19.02 -31.38
CA GLN A 452 23.86 18.89 -32.37
C GLN A 452 23.62 19.78 -33.61
N PRO A 453 24.67 20.43 -34.18
CA PRO A 453 26.08 20.45 -33.75
C PRO A 453 26.33 21.42 -32.58
N ARG A 454 27.22 21.06 -31.64
CA ARG A 454 27.41 21.79 -30.37
C ARG A 454 28.81 22.39 -30.26
N SER A 455 28.89 23.73 -30.20
CA SER A 455 30.13 24.41 -29.81
C SER A 455 29.86 25.59 -28.89
N VAL A 456 30.87 25.92 -28.09
CA VAL A 456 30.80 27.04 -27.14
C VAL A 456 32.05 27.88 -27.26
N ASN A 457 31.85 29.18 -27.40
CA ASN A 457 32.93 30.16 -27.43
C ASN A 457 33.04 30.86 -26.08
N PHE A 458 34.23 30.83 -25.50
CA PHE A 458 34.58 31.53 -24.27
C PHE A 458 35.41 32.76 -24.61
N SER A 459 35.07 33.93 -24.05
CA SER A 459 35.87 35.14 -24.27
C SER A 459 36.09 35.96 -22.99
N TYR A 460 37.35 36.34 -22.77
CA TYR A 460 37.79 37.29 -21.75
C TYR A 460 38.38 38.51 -22.44
N GLY A 461 37.62 39.61 -22.53
CA GLY A 461 38.04 40.80 -23.27
C GLY A 461 38.37 40.46 -24.73
N ASN A 462 39.67 40.50 -25.10
CA ASN A 462 40.14 40.24 -26.46
C ASN A 462 40.60 38.79 -26.72
N ILE A 463 40.68 37.96 -25.68
CA ILE A 463 41.07 36.55 -25.82
C ILE A 463 39.81 35.72 -25.95
N SER A 464 39.70 34.92 -27.01
CA SER A 464 38.58 34.00 -27.22
C SER A 464 39.07 32.58 -27.52
N ASN A 465 38.34 31.58 -27.07
CA ASN A 465 38.58 30.18 -27.36
C ASN A 465 37.26 29.46 -27.63
N THR A 466 37.15 28.81 -28.80
CA THR A 466 35.98 28.03 -29.17
C THR A 466 36.25 26.55 -28.95
N LEU A 467 35.42 25.90 -28.14
CA LEU A 467 35.47 24.46 -27.89
C LEU A 467 34.36 23.76 -28.66
N ASN A 468 34.74 22.74 -29.44
CA ASN A 468 33.81 21.78 -30.00
C ASN A 468 33.46 20.75 -28.94
N LEU A 469 32.17 20.53 -28.70
CA LEU A 469 31.67 19.67 -27.64
C LEU A 469 31.36 18.25 -28.13
N GLU A 470 32.07 17.78 -29.15
CA GLU A 470 31.95 16.42 -29.68
C GLU A 470 33.20 15.62 -29.31
N PRO A 471 33.07 14.37 -28.79
CA PRO A 471 31.87 13.54 -28.72
C PRO A 471 31.26 13.48 -27.31
N LEU A 472 30.61 14.54 -26.82
CA LEU A 472 29.88 14.46 -25.53
C LEU A 472 28.68 13.51 -25.62
N VAL A 473 28.45 12.79 -24.52
CA VAL A 473 27.40 11.77 -24.41
C VAL A 473 26.04 12.47 -24.27
N ASP A 474 25.08 12.04 -25.08
CA ASP A 474 23.71 12.54 -25.00
C ASP A 474 23.04 12.15 -23.67
N ARG A 475 22.04 12.95 -23.24
CA ARG A 475 21.34 12.81 -21.94
C ARG A 475 22.23 13.08 -20.71
N THR A 476 23.41 13.67 -20.91
CA THR A 476 24.33 14.01 -19.83
C THR A 476 24.36 15.52 -19.57
N ARG A 477 24.64 15.88 -18.32
CA ARG A 477 24.81 17.26 -17.85
C ARG A 477 26.28 17.51 -17.57
N TYR A 478 26.78 18.67 -18.00
CA TYR A 478 28.18 19.03 -17.84
C TYR A 478 28.31 20.43 -17.24
N THR A 479 29.31 20.61 -16.39
CA THR A 479 29.78 21.91 -15.93
C THR A 479 31.22 22.14 -16.38
N TYR A 480 31.47 23.29 -17.02
CA TYR A 480 32.83 23.76 -17.30
C TYR A 480 33.30 24.76 -16.25
N ILE A 481 34.50 24.54 -15.72
CA ILE A 481 35.22 25.57 -14.96
C ILE A 481 36.13 26.29 -15.93
N VAL A 482 35.98 27.62 -16.01
CA VAL A 482 36.77 28.45 -16.92
C VAL A 482 37.57 29.47 -16.12
N LYS A 483 38.87 29.59 -16.43
CA LYS A 483 39.80 30.53 -15.81
C LYS A 483 40.54 31.32 -16.87
N ASP A 484 40.75 32.61 -16.61
CA ASP A 484 41.59 33.48 -17.42
C ASP A 484 43.08 33.21 -17.17
N GLY A 485 43.90 33.42 -18.18
CA GLY A 485 45.33 33.16 -18.15
C GLY A 485 45.99 33.60 -19.45
N GLN A 486 47.22 33.15 -19.73
CA GLN A 486 47.84 33.35 -21.05
C GLN A 486 47.01 32.73 -22.18
N ASN A 487 46.37 31.58 -21.87
CA ASN A 487 45.31 30.96 -22.65
C ASN A 487 44.13 30.70 -21.72
N ILE A 488 42.91 30.64 -22.29
CA ILE A 488 41.71 30.27 -21.55
C ILE A 488 41.82 28.79 -21.15
N GLN A 489 41.82 28.51 -19.85
CA GLN A 489 41.73 27.15 -19.32
C GLN A 489 40.26 26.80 -19.11
N ALA A 490 39.83 25.66 -19.63
CA ALA A 490 38.45 25.18 -19.54
C ALA A 490 38.46 23.69 -19.20
N ASN A 491 38.02 23.34 -17.98
CA ASN A 491 37.98 21.97 -17.49
C ASN A 491 36.52 21.51 -17.40
N MET A 492 36.22 20.33 -17.94
CA MET A 492 34.87 19.77 -17.97
C MET A 492 34.66 18.76 -16.85
N PHE A 493 33.48 18.80 -16.25
CA PHE A 493 33.01 17.85 -15.23
C PHE A 493 31.60 17.39 -15.56
N GLU A 494 31.30 16.13 -15.24
CA GLU A 494 29.97 15.56 -15.35
C GLU A 494 29.14 15.90 -14.10
N ASP A 495 27.89 16.30 -14.31
CA ASP A 495 26.95 16.64 -13.23
C ASP A 495 25.94 15.52 -13.00
N ILE A 496 25.31 15.50 -11.83
CA ILE A 496 24.26 14.53 -11.53
C ILE A 496 23.09 14.62 -12.52
N SER A 497 22.74 13.51 -13.13
CA SER A 497 21.66 13.41 -14.13
C SER A 497 20.28 13.12 -13.52
N ASN A 498 20.20 12.95 -12.19
CA ASN A 498 18.97 12.70 -11.46
C ASN A 498 18.89 13.56 -10.20
N LYS A 499 17.66 13.87 -9.78
CA LYS A 499 17.42 14.57 -8.52
C LYS A 499 17.80 13.67 -7.33
N PRO A 500 18.55 14.16 -6.32
CA PRO A 500 18.90 13.37 -5.14
C PRO A 500 17.68 12.76 -4.45
N GLU A 501 17.78 11.48 -4.14
CA GLU A 501 16.68 10.69 -3.60
C GLU A 501 16.60 10.73 -2.08
N GLN A 502 15.46 10.30 -1.53
CA GLN A 502 15.22 10.17 -0.09
C GLN A 502 15.43 11.46 0.72
N GLY A 503 15.33 12.62 0.07
CA GLY A 503 15.54 13.93 0.69
C GLY A 503 17.00 14.27 0.99
N SER A 504 17.94 13.44 0.51
CA SER A 504 19.37 13.72 0.56
C SER A 504 19.73 14.92 -0.32
N ASN A 505 20.90 15.49 -0.09
CA ASN A 505 21.42 16.62 -0.85
C ASN A 505 22.79 16.31 -1.43
N ALA A 506 22.96 16.47 -2.75
CA ALA A 506 24.21 16.19 -3.42
C ALA A 506 25.08 17.45 -3.48
N ILE A 507 26.18 17.46 -2.73
CA ILE A 507 27.06 18.62 -2.57
C ILE A 507 28.44 18.32 -3.14
N ARG A 508 28.98 19.24 -3.93
CA ARG A 508 30.38 19.22 -4.38
C ARG A 508 31.01 20.60 -4.26
N PHE A 509 32.33 20.66 -4.39
CA PHE A 509 33.10 21.89 -4.24
C PHE A 509 33.96 22.20 -5.46
N VAL A 510 34.16 23.49 -5.71
CA VAL A 510 35.11 24.03 -6.68
C VAL A 510 36.24 24.72 -5.93
N ASN A 511 37.49 24.36 -6.26
CA ASN A 511 38.64 25.07 -5.72
C ASN A 511 38.95 26.32 -6.56
N GLY A 512 38.56 27.49 -6.04
CA GLY A 512 38.89 28.80 -6.60
C GLY A 512 40.19 29.41 -6.07
N LEU A 513 40.95 28.70 -5.22
CA LEU A 513 42.26 29.13 -4.73
C LEU A 513 43.38 28.70 -5.69
N GLU A 514 44.56 29.31 -5.53
CA GLU A 514 45.77 28.99 -6.32
C GLU A 514 46.60 27.82 -5.74
N GLU A 515 46.15 27.23 -4.63
CA GLU A 515 46.77 26.07 -3.99
C GLU A 515 45.77 24.93 -3.81
N ALA A 516 46.25 23.70 -3.64
CA ALA A 516 45.38 22.56 -3.36
C ALA A 516 44.69 22.74 -2.00
N ILE A 517 43.45 22.29 -1.91
CA ILE A 517 42.65 22.36 -0.68
C ILE A 517 42.07 21.00 -0.32
N ASN A 518 42.02 20.73 0.97
CA ASN A 518 41.36 19.58 1.54
C ASN A 518 40.04 20.02 2.17
N ILE A 519 38.95 19.30 1.88
CA ILE A 519 37.59 19.72 2.26
C ILE A 519 36.90 18.66 3.12
N THR A 520 36.34 19.10 4.25
CA THR A 520 35.45 18.31 5.10
C THR A 520 34.09 19.00 5.18
N LEU A 521 33.01 18.25 4.93
CA LEU A 521 31.62 18.70 5.04
C LEU A 521 30.88 17.85 6.07
N GLY A 522 30.65 18.41 7.26
CA GLY A 522 30.12 17.65 8.39
C GLY A 522 31.06 16.50 8.78
N ALA A 523 30.60 15.25 8.63
CA ALA A 523 31.41 14.06 8.87
C ALA A 523 32.08 13.51 7.60
N ALA A 524 31.76 14.05 6.42
CA ALA A 524 32.27 13.55 5.15
C ALA A 524 33.57 14.26 4.76
N PHE A 525 34.60 13.48 4.47
CA PHE A 525 35.88 13.94 3.94
C PHE A 525 35.91 13.78 2.42
N LEU A 526 36.17 14.87 1.69
CA LEU A 526 36.10 14.91 0.23
C LEU A 526 37.47 14.76 -0.45
N GLY A 527 38.56 14.71 0.33
CA GLY A 527 39.92 14.61 -0.19
C GLY A 527 40.48 15.93 -0.70
N ASP A 528 41.60 15.84 -1.42
CA ASP A 528 42.33 16.99 -1.95
C ASP A 528 41.78 17.41 -3.32
N VAL A 529 41.39 18.68 -3.43
CA VAL A 529 40.90 19.31 -4.64
C VAL A 529 41.97 20.29 -5.16
N MET A 530 42.52 19.99 -6.34
CA MET A 530 43.52 20.85 -6.98
C MET A 530 42.90 22.17 -7.49
N PRO A 531 43.70 23.23 -7.70
CA PRO A 531 43.20 24.48 -8.30
C PRO A 531 42.47 24.24 -9.62
N VAL A 532 41.36 24.96 -9.86
CA VAL A 532 40.57 24.84 -11.12
C VAL A 532 39.95 23.43 -11.30
N GLN A 533 39.79 22.66 -10.23
CA GLN A 533 39.15 21.34 -10.23
C GLN A 533 37.91 21.30 -9.32
N MET A 534 37.09 20.27 -9.52
CA MET A 534 35.93 19.94 -8.68
C MET A 534 36.18 18.70 -7.83
N SER A 535 35.54 18.66 -6.65
CA SER A 535 35.37 17.40 -5.92
C SER A 535 34.29 16.54 -6.55
N ASN A 536 34.27 15.25 -6.20
CA ASN A 536 33.10 14.40 -6.41
C ASN A 536 31.91 14.90 -5.57
N TYR A 537 30.70 14.52 -5.99
CA TYR A 537 29.50 14.75 -5.20
C TYR A 537 29.51 13.89 -3.94
N THR A 538 29.07 14.48 -2.84
CA THR A 538 28.82 13.79 -1.57
C THR A 538 27.39 14.01 -1.14
N MET A 539 26.74 12.95 -0.66
CA MET A 539 25.36 13.02 -0.18
C MET A 539 25.33 13.50 1.26
N GLN A 540 24.47 14.47 1.54
CA GLN A 540 24.32 15.11 2.84
C GLN A 540 22.87 15.11 3.29
N ASN A 541 22.68 14.83 4.58
CA ASN A 541 21.38 14.98 5.23
C ASN A 541 20.97 16.45 5.31
N LEU A 542 19.68 16.69 5.55
CA LEU A 542 19.09 18.02 5.65
C LEU A 542 19.74 18.88 6.75
N GLY A 543 19.51 20.19 6.68
CA GLY A 543 19.97 21.16 7.68
C GLY A 543 21.27 21.86 7.29
N THR A 544 21.88 22.56 8.26
CA THR A 544 23.19 23.19 8.08
C THR A 544 24.30 22.19 8.37
N LYS A 545 25.45 22.37 7.71
CA LYS A 545 26.66 21.55 7.88
C LYS A 545 27.84 22.48 8.09
N GLN A 546 28.79 22.05 8.92
CA GLN A 546 30.06 22.75 9.03
C GLN A 546 30.92 22.42 7.81
N ILE A 547 31.44 23.45 7.16
CA ILE A 547 32.42 23.36 6.08
C ILE A 547 33.78 23.68 6.70
N GLU A 548 34.75 22.79 6.51
CA GLU A 548 36.13 22.98 6.91
C GLU A 548 37.04 22.78 5.70
N VAL A 549 37.90 23.76 5.47
CA VAL A 549 38.89 23.76 4.37
C VAL A 549 40.28 23.90 4.96
N ILE A 550 41.18 22.99 4.58
CA ILE A 550 42.60 23.04 4.94
C ILE A 550 43.40 23.25 3.67
N THR A 551 44.16 24.33 3.59
CA THR A 551 45.00 24.62 2.41
C THR A 551 46.32 23.86 2.48
N ALA A 552 46.98 23.67 1.33
CA ALA A 552 48.32 23.05 1.27
C ALA A 552 49.37 23.80 2.12
N SER A 553 49.22 25.12 2.28
CA SER A 553 50.01 25.94 3.20
C SER A 553 49.68 25.76 4.70
N GLY A 554 48.76 24.86 5.04
CA GLY A 554 48.41 24.50 6.42
C GLY A 554 47.40 25.44 7.09
N LYS A 555 46.71 26.31 6.33
CA LYS A 555 45.69 27.20 6.89
C LYS A 555 44.35 26.49 6.97
N THR A 556 43.68 26.61 8.10
CA THR A 556 42.35 26.05 8.31
C THR A 556 41.31 27.18 8.38
N CYS A 557 40.29 27.10 7.53
CA CYS A 557 39.16 28.02 7.54
C CYS A 557 37.85 27.24 7.65
N LYS A 558 36.89 27.81 8.37
CA LYS A 558 35.57 27.19 8.58
C LYS A 558 34.46 28.17 8.22
N ALA A 559 33.34 27.62 7.77
CA ALA A 559 32.07 28.32 7.59
C ALA A 559 30.91 27.38 7.91
N GLU A 560 29.75 27.95 8.26
CA GLU A 560 28.50 27.20 8.28
C GLU A 560 27.88 27.23 6.89
N SER A 561 27.38 26.09 6.42
CA SER A 561 26.70 26.02 5.13
C SER A 561 25.34 26.72 5.18
N MET A 562 24.81 27.08 4.00
CA MET A 562 23.36 27.31 3.90
C MET A 562 22.58 26.07 4.36
N LYS A 563 21.31 26.28 4.76
CA LYS A 563 20.42 25.18 5.12
C LYS A 563 20.06 24.39 3.87
N PHE A 564 20.48 23.12 3.79
CA PHE A 564 20.11 22.25 2.68
C PHE A 564 18.66 21.76 2.83
N GLY A 565 17.90 21.89 1.75
CA GLY A 565 16.49 21.50 1.66
C GLY A 565 16.30 20.01 1.37
N PHE A 566 15.15 19.63 0.82
CA PHE A 566 14.85 18.24 0.47
C PHE A 566 15.20 17.98 -1.00
N GLY A 567 16.11 17.04 -1.28
CA GLY A 567 16.42 16.60 -2.64
C GLY A 567 17.16 17.64 -3.49
N SER A 568 17.97 18.51 -2.89
CA SER A 568 18.67 19.59 -3.60
C SER A 568 20.10 19.21 -4.00
N SER A 569 20.67 19.95 -4.95
CA SER A 569 22.08 19.80 -5.30
C SER A 569 22.75 21.15 -5.47
N TYR A 570 23.94 21.28 -4.89
CA TYR A 570 24.71 22.51 -4.89
C TYR A 570 26.18 22.26 -5.22
N THR A 571 26.73 23.16 -6.01
CA THR A 571 28.16 23.31 -6.24
C THR A 571 28.65 24.52 -5.44
N ILE A 572 29.55 24.29 -4.48
CA ILE A 572 30.07 25.31 -3.57
C ILE A 572 31.44 25.80 -4.06
N ILE A 573 31.56 27.08 -4.39
CA ILE A 573 32.81 27.67 -4.87
C ILE A 573 33.60 28.23 -3.69
N VAL A 574 34.80 27.71 -3.45
CA VAL A 574 35.72 28.24 -2.43
C VAL A 574 36.45 29.46 -2.99
N LYS A 575 36.14 30.65 -2.46
CA LYS A 575 36.68 31.93 -2.96
C LYS A 575 37.95 32.35 -2.24
N GLN A 576 37.94 32.27 -0.92
CA GLN A 576 39.01 32.75 -0.06
C GLN A 576 39.00 32.03 1.29
N CYS A 577 40.20 31.83 1.85
CA CYS A 577 40.43 31.26 3.18
C CYS A 577 41.36 32.18 3.99
N VAL A 578 40.82 33.31 4.47
CA VAL A 578 41.56 34.27 5.32
C VAL A 578 40.57 35.12 6.15
N PRO A 579 40.59 35.09 7.49
CA PRO A 579 40.70 33.94 8.39
C PRO A 579 39.43 33.06 8.41
N GLU A 580 38.32 33.59 7.90
CA GLU A 580 37.06 32.87 7.69
C GLU A 580 37.00 32.30 6.27
N LEU A 581 36.21 31.25 6.09
CA LEU A 581 36.00 30.65 4.78
C LEU A 581 34.90 31.43 4.03
N GLN A 582 35.24 31.99 2.87
CA GLN A 582 34.27 32.60 1.98
C GLN A 582 33.91 31.65 0.84
N VAL A 583 32.62 31.34 0.73
CA VAL A 583 32.07 30.49 -0.33
C VAL A 583 30.95 31.19 -1.09
N ASP A 584 30.72 30.78 -2.33
CA ASP A 584 29.49 31.06 -3.07
C ASP A 584 28.79 29.75 -3.44
N TYR A 585 27.47 29.82 -3.60
CA TYR A 585 26.62 28.68 -3.90
C TYR A 585 26.09 28.77 -5.32
N VAL A 586 26.26 27.69 -6.07
CA VAL A 586 25.64 27.49 -7.36
C VAL A 586 24.59 26.40 -7.20
N GLU A 587 23.33 26.74 -7.47
CA GLU A 587 22.21 25.80 -7.38
C GLU A 587 22.18 24.89 -8.62
N ASP A 588 22.53 23.62 -8.46
CA ASP A 588 22.50 22.62 -9.54
C ASP A 588 21.10 22.05 -9.74
N ILE A 589 20.41 21.77 -8.63
CA ILE A 589 19.02 21.33 -8.58
C ILE A 589 18.35 21.95 -7.35
N LYS A 590 17.21 22.62 -7.56
CA LYS A 590 16.43 23.25 -6.49
C LYS A 590 15.88 22.21 -5.51
N ALA A 591 15.80 22.57 -4.23
CA ALA A 591 15.08 21.79 -3.23
C ALA A 591 13.59 21.65 -3.61
N ASN A 592 12.95 20.57 -3.15
CA ASN A 592 11.49 20.43 -3.25
C ASN A 592 10.83 21.53 -2.41
N THR A 593 9.90 22.27 -3.00
CA THR A 593 9.19 23.38 -2.34
C THR A 593 7.72 23.06 -2.06
N VAL A 594 7.14 22.06 -2.74
CA VAL A 594 5.76 21.64 -2.54
C VAL A 594 5.68 20.78 -1.28
N HIS A 595 4.96 21.26 -0.27
CA HIS A 595 4.89 20.60 1.04
C HIS A 595 3.94 19.38 1.04
N MET A 596 4.34 18.26 1.66
CA MET A 596 3.57 17.00 1.73
C MET A 596 2.16 17.17 2.31
N ALA A 597 1.93 18.18 3.15
CA ALA A 597 0.59 18.50 3.67
C ALA A 597 -0.46 18.77 2.58
N LEU A 598 -0.05 19.13 1.35
CA LEU A 598 -0.96 19.27 0.22
C LEU A 598 -1.59 17.95 -0.23
N GLN A 599 -1.08 16.80 0.23
CA GLN A 599 -1.76 15.51 0.07
C GLN A 599 -2.87 15.27 1.10
N ILE A 600 -2.97 16.05 2.19
CA ILE A 600 -4.02 15.84 3.21
C ILE A 600 -5.44 15.98 2.61
N PRO A 601 -5.75 16.97 1.74
CA PRO A 601 -7.05 17.04 1.08
C PRO A 601 -7.44 15.81 0.24
N GLN A 602 -6.52 15.23 -0.53
CA GLN A 602 -6.81 14.00 -1.28
C GLN A 602 -7.01 12.82 -0.32
N TYR A 603 -6.18 12.67 0.73
CA TYR A 603 -6.42 11.66 1.77
C TYR A 603 -7.78 11.83 2.45
N PHE A 604 -8.16 13.06 2.80
CA PHE A 604 -9.48 13.35 3.37
C PHE A 604 -10.63 12.90 2.47
N LEU A 605 -10.56 13.23 1.18
CA LEU A 605 -11.60 12.89 0.21
C LEU A 605 -11.70 11.38 -0.04
N ILE A 606 -10.56 10.69 -0.20
CA ILE A 606 -10.56 9.23 -0.43
C ILE A 606 -11.03 8.47 0.82
N THR A 607 -10.63 8.90 2.03
CA THR A 607 -11.09 8.26 3.28
C THR A 607 -12.57 8.54 3.55
N ALA A 608 -13.04 9.78 3.33
CA ALA A 608 -14.46 10.08 3.41
C ALA A 608 -15.26 9.23 2.41
N GLY A 609 -14.71 9.06 1.19
CA GLY A 609 -15.22 8.15 0.18
C GLY A 609 -15.29 6.70 0.66
N GLU A 610 -14.22 6.20 1.28
CA GLU A 610 -14.16 4.85 1.86
C GLU A 610 -15.23 4.63 2.94
N VAL A 611 -15.42 5.59 3.85
CA VAL A 611 -16.43 5.48 4.92
C VAL A 611 -17.83 5.31 4.34
N VAL A 612 -18.22 6.11 3.35
CA VAL A 612 -19.56 6.02 2.75
C VAL A 612 -19.70 4.91 1.71
N PHE A 613 -18.58 4.43 1.14
CA PHE A 613 -18.57 3.37 0.14
C PHE A 613 -18.40 1.98 0.76
N SER A 614 -17.31 1.77 1.47
CA SER A 614 -16.87 0.46 1.94
C SER A 614 -17.68 -0.02 3.14
N VAL A 615 -17.82 0.81 4.19
CA VAL A 615 -18.59 0.45 5.39
C VAL A 615 -20.06 0.22 5.02
N THR A 616 -20.65 1.16 4.28
CA THR A 616 -22.04 1.05 3.83
C THR A 616 -22.22 -0.11 2.84
N GLY A 617 -21.27 -0.34 1.94
CA GLY A 617 -21.34 -1.42 0.96
C GLY A 617 -21.27 -2.80 1.59
N LEU A 618 -20.42 -2.98 2.61
CA LEU A 618 -20.39 -4.18 3.42
C LEU A 618 -21.71 -4.39 4.17
N GLU A 619 -22.22 -3.36 4.86
CA GLU A 619 -23.51 -3.42 5.57
C GLU A 619 -24.67 -3.79 4.63
N PHE A 620 -24.76 -3.13 3.47
CA PHE A 620 -25.73 -3.43 2.42
C PHE A 620 -25.63 -4.89 1.99
N SER A 621 -24.41 -5.36 1.71
CA SER A 621 -24.16 -6.72 1.26
C SER A 621 -24.58 -7.75 2.30
N TYR A 622 -24.33 -7.49 3.58
CA TYR A 622 -24.79 -8.33 4.69
C TYR A 622 -26.31 -8.33 4.82
N SER A 623 -26.98 -7.19 4.62
CA SER A 623 -28.43 -7.06 4.73
C SER A 623 -29.19 -7.73 3.58
N GLN A 624 -28.59 -7.82 2.39
CA GLN A 624 -29.18 -8.45 1.21
C GLN A 624 -28.77 -9.93 1.05
N ALA A 625 -27.95 -10.45 1.96
CA ALA A 625 -27.46 -11.81 1.94
C ALA A 625 -28.41 -12.79 2.66
N PRO A 626 -28.67 -13.97 2.07
CA PRO A 626 -29.24 -15.10 2.80
C PRO A 626 -28.38 -15.47 4.01
N SER A 627 -29.00 -16.00 5.06
CA SER A 627 -28.33 -16.32 6.33
C SER A 627 -27.13 -17.26 6.14
N ASN A 628 -27.25 -18.23 5.24
CA ASN A 628 -26.21 -19.21 4.90
C ASN A 628 -25.23 -18.78 3.80
N MET A 629 -25.41 -17.62 3.13
CA MET A 629 -24.58 -17.20 1.98
C MET A 629 -23.81 -15.90 2.20
N LYS A 630 -23.80 -15.34 3.42
CA LYS A 630 -23.02 -14.15 3.78
C LYS A 630 -21.54 -14.26 3.43
N SER A 631 -20.93 -15.43 3.64
CA SER A 631 -19.53 -15.70 3.29
C SER A 631 -19.25 -15.65 1.78
N VAL A 632 -20.22 -16.06 0.95
CA VAL A 632 -20.11 -16.01 -0.52
C VAL A 632 -20.06 -14.56 -1.00
N LEU A 633 -20.93 -13.70 -0.45
CA LEU A 633 -20.92 -12.28 -0.79
C LEU A 633 -19.68 -11.56 -0.28
N GLN A 634 -19.21 -11.89 0.92
CA GLN A 634 -17.94 -11.35 1.43
C GLN A 634 -16.74 -11.76 0.56
N ALA A 635 -16.70 -13.00 0.06
CA ALA A 635 -15.69 -13.43 -0.92
C ALA A 635 -15.81 -12.66 -2.24
N GLY A 636 -17.03 -12.44 -2.73
CA GLY A 636 -17.31 -11.60 -3.89
C GLY A 636 -16.84 -10.15 -3.70
N TRP A 637 -17.00 -9.60 -2.50
CA TRP A 637 -16.52 -8.26 -2.15
C TRP A 637 -15.00 -8.17 -2.20
N LEU A 638 -14.29 -9.11 -1.57
CA LEU A 638 -12.82 -9.15 -1.62
C LEU A 638 -12.31 -9.34 -3.05
N LEU A 639 -13.02 -10.10 -3.88
CA LEU A 639 -12.71 -10.24 -5.31
C LEU A 639 -12.79 -8.89 -6.04
N THR A 640 -13.69 -7.98 -5.67
CA THR A 640 -13.72 -6.64 -6.27
C THR A 640 -12.43 -5.85 -6.00
N VAL A 641 -11.81 -6.02 -4.82
CA VAL A 641 -10.52 -5.41 -4.48
C VAL A 641 -9.41 -5.99 -5.35
N ALA A 642 -9.39 -7.32 -5.52
CA ALA A 642 -8.42 -7.99 -6.38
C ALA A 642 -8.52 -7.51 -7.84
N VAL A 643 -9.74 -7.44 -8.37
CA VAL A 643 -9.99 -6.93 -9.73
C VAL A 643 -9.60 -5.46 -9.85
N GLY A 644 -9.85 -4.64 -8.83
CA GLY A 644 -9.43 -3.23 -8.82
C GLY A 644 -7.92 -3.07 -8.98
N ASN A 645 -7.15 -3.87 -8.26
CA ASN A 645 -5.69 -3.87 -8.39
C ASN A 645 -5.24 -4.38 -9.76
N ILE A 646 -5.92 -5.36 -10.36
CA ILE A 646 -5.66 -5.82 -11.74
C ILE A 646 -5.92 -4.69 -12.75
N ILE A 647 -6.96 -3.87 -12.55
CA ILE A 647 -7.22 -2.72 -13.43
C ILE A 647 -6.05 -1.74 -13.40
N VAL A 648 -5.45 -1.48 -12.23
CA VAL A 648 -4.25 -0.64 -12.13
C VAL A 648 -3.10 -1.23 -12.96
N LEU A 649 -2.89 -2.54 -12.93
CA LEU A 649 -1.86 -3.20 -13.77
C LEU A 649 -2.11 -3.00 -15.26
N ILE A 650 -3.36 -3.13 -15.69
CA ILE A 650 -3.75 -2.96 -17.10
C ILE A 650 -3.52 -1.50 -17.52
N VAL A 651 -3.94 -0.54 -16.70
CA VAL A 651 -3.77 0.89 -17.02
C VAL A 651 -2.30 1.27 -17.00
N ALA A 652 -1.54 0.89 -15.97
CA ALA A 652 -0.11 1.19 -15.87
C ALA A 652 0.70 0.51 -16.98
N GLY A 653 0.33 -0.71 -17.40
CA GLY A 653 1.00 -1.44 -18.47
C GLY A 653 0.59 -1.02 -19.89
N ALA A 654 -0.65 -0.58 -20.10
CA ALA A 654 -1.16 -0.19 -21.42
C ALA A 654 -1.03 1.31 -21.72
N SER A 655 -0.93 2.15 -20.68
CA SER A 655 -0.82 3.59 -20.86
C SER A 655 0.64 4.00 -21.03
N HIS A 656 1.01 4.43 -22.24
CA HIS A 656 2.29 5.12 -22.49
C HIS A 656 2.25 6.58 -22.00
N ILE A 657 1.50 6.86 -20.93
CA ILE A 657 1.34 8.20 -20.37
C ILE A 657 2.61 8.51 -19.60
N SER A 658 3.44 9.41 -20.14
CA SER A 658 4.68 9.84 -19.50
C SER A 658 4.47 10.76 -18.30
N GLN A 659 3.29 11.36 -18.17
CA GLN A 659 2.98 12.38 -17.17
C GLN A 659 2.06 11.84 -16.07
N GLN A 660 2.56 11.83 -14.83
CA GLN A 660 1.84 11.26 -13.68
C GLN A 660 0.50 11.95 -13.40
N TRP A 661 0.41 13.27 -13.60
CA TRP A 661 -0.86 14.00 -13.39
C TRP A 661 -1.96 13.54 -14.35
N ALA A 662 -1.60 13.18 -15.59
CA ALA A 662 -2.53 12.73 -16.60
C ALA A 662 -3.07 11.33 -16.27
N GLU A 663 -2.24 10.46 -15.65
CA GLU A 663 -2.69 9.18 -15.11
C GLU A 663 -3.74 9.38 -14.01
N TYR A 664 -3.54 10.34 -13.10
CA TYR A 664 -4.54 10.65 -12.06
C TYR A 664 -5.87 11.16 -12.67
N VAL A 665 -5.81 12.03 -13.68
CA VAL A 665 -7.01 12.50 -14.39
C VAL A 665 -7.73 11.35 -15.11
N LEU A 666 -6.97 10.43 -15.72
CA LEU A 666 -7.54 9.23 -16.36
C LEU A 666 -8.32 8.39 -15.34
N PHE A 667 -7.74 8.09 -14.19
CA PHE A 667 -8.42 7.33 -13.13
C PHE A 667 -9.66 8.06 -12.60
N ALA A 668 -9.58 9.38 -12.41
CA ALA A 668 -10.73 10.19 -12.01
C ALA A 668 -11.87 10.10 -13.04
N ALA A 669 -11.56 10.26 -14.33
CA ALA A 669 -12.54 10.19 -15.41
C ALA A 669 -13.20 8.81 -15.54
N LEU A 670 -12.40 7.73 -15.45
CA LEU A 670 -12.90 6.36 -15.45
C LEU A 670 -13.83 6.11 -14.25
N LEU A 671 -13.48 6.59 -13.06
CA LEU A 671 -14.34 6.42 -11.89
C LEU A 671 -15.64 7.24 -11.99
N VAL A 672 -15.61 8.44 -12.58
CA VAL A 672 -16.85 9.22 -12.84
C VAL A 672 -17.77 8.44 -13.80
N ALA A 673 -17.23 7.89 -14.88
CA ALA A 673 -18.02 7.08 -15.82
C ALA A 673 -18.64 5.87 -15.11
N VAL A 674 -17.86 5.17 -14.29
CA VAL A 674 -18.34 4.02 -13.50
C VAL A 674 -19.33 4.43 -12.41
N CYS A 675 -19.16 5.59 -11.80
CA CYS A 675 -20.11 6.16 -10.84
C CYS A 675 -21.48 6.39 -11.48
N VAL A 676 -21.52 6.92 -12.72
CA VAL A 676 -22.77 7.08 -13.49
C VAL A 676 -23.41 5.72 -13.78
N ILE A 677 -22.63 4.73 -14.23
CA ILE A 677 -23.13 3.37 -14.48
C ILE A 677 -23.72 2.77 -13.20
N PHE A 678 -22.99 2.86 -12.09
CA PHE A 678 -23.44 2.34 -10.80
C PHE A 678 -24.69 3.06 -10.30
N ALA A 679 -24.80 4.37 -10.48
CA ALA A 679 -26.00 5.14 -10.13
C ALA A 679 -27.23 4.68 -10.92
N VAL A 680 -27.07 4.40 -12.22
CA VAL A 680 -28.14 3.85 -13.06
C VAL A 680 -28.52 2.45 -12.59
N MET A 681 -27.54 1.56 -12.34
CA MET A 681 -27.80 0.22 -11.82
C MET A 681 -28.50 0.25 -10.45
N ALA A 682 -28.10 1.17 -9.57
CA ALA A 682 -28.69 1.37 -8.26
C ALA A 682 -30.13 1.88 -8.34
N TYR A 683 -30.45 2.74 -9.32
CA TYR A 683 -31.81 3.22 -9.54
C TYR A 683 -32.80 2.10 -9.88
N PHE A 684 -32.35 1.11 -10.66
CA PHE A 684 -33.16 -0.06 -11.03
C PHE A 684 -33.09 -1.21 -10.02
N TYR A 685 -32.33 -1.05 -8.93
CA TYR A 685 -32.19 -2.11 -7.94
C TYR A 685 -33.38 -2.18 -7.00
N THR A 686 -33.99 -3.37 -6.91
CA THR A 686 -35.04 -3.67 -5.94
C THR A 686 -34.43 -4.32 -4.71
N TYR A 687 -34.56 -3.66 -3.56
CA TYR A 687 -34.18 -4.24 -2.26
C TYR A 687 -34.98 -5.50 -1.98
N VAL A 688 -34.30 -6.52 -1.49
CA VAL A 688 -34.87 -7.80 -1.07
C VAL A 688 -34.68 -7.94 0.43
N ASP A 689 -35.71 -8.40 1.16
CA ASP A 689 -35.57 -8.82 2.55
C ASP A 689 -35.35 -10.36 2.58
N PRO A 690 -34.11 -10.83 2.83
CA PRO A 690 -33.85 -12.27 2.87
C PRO A 690 -34.58 -12.98 4.00
N ALA A 691 -34.86 -12.30 5.12
CA ALA A 691 -35.53 -12.90 6.27
C ALA A 691 -37.00 -13.20 5.96
N GLU A 692 -37.67 -12.31 5.24
CA GLU A 692 -39.06 -12.51 4.81
C GLU A 692 -39.16 -13.72 3.84
N ILE A 693 -38.24 -13.82 2.87
CA ILE A 693 -38.21 -14.93 1.93
C ILE A 693 -37.88 -16.25 2.63
N GLU A 694 -36.91 -16.26 3.55
CA GLU A 694 -36.56 -17.46 4.32
C GLU A 694 -37.73 -17.91 5.21
N ALA A 695 -38.44 -16.98 5.85
CA ALA A 695 -39.62 -17.28 6.65
C ALA A 695 -40.76 -17.91 5.81
N GLN A 696 -40.96 -17.46 4.57
CA GLN A 696 -41.94 -18.06 3.66
C GLN A 696 -41.62 -19.53 3.36
N PHE A 697 -40.35 -19.85 3.08
CA PHE A 697 -39.94 -21.24 2.88
C PHE A 697 -40.10 -22.09 4.14
N ASP A 698 -39.79 -21.55 5.32
CA ASP A 698 -39.95 -22.26 6.58
C ASP A 698 -41.44 -22.55 6.88
N GLU A 699 -42.35 -21.64 6.53
CA GLU A 699 -43.80 -21.88 6.62
C GLU A 699 -44.29 -22.93 5.62
N ASP A 700 -43.81 -22.90 4.39
CA ASP A 700 -44.19 -23.85 3.35
C ASP A 700 -43.70 -25.27 3.66
N GLU A 701 -42.49 -25.41 4.20
CA GLU A 701 -41.98 -26.69 4.71
C GLU A 701 -42.81 -27.19 5.90
N LYS A 702 -43.20 -26.33 6.85
CA LYS A 702 -44.10 -26.71 7.95
C LYS A 702 -45.44 -27.21 7.44
N LYS A 703 -46.05 -26.51 6.47
CA LYS A 703 -47.32 -26.93 5.85
C LYS A 703 -47.19 -28.26 5.11
N LYS A 704 -46.06 -28.47 4.42
CA LYS A 704 -45.80 -29.73 3.69
C LYS A 704 -45.61 -30.90 4.66
N ASN A 705 -44.83 -30.71 5.72
CA ASN A 705 -44.62 -31.72 6.75
C ASN A 705 -45.93 -32.04 7.49
N ALA A 706 -46.76 -31.04 7.80
CA ALA A 706 -48.07 -31.28 8.40
C ALA A 706 -48.98 -32.12 7.50
N LYS A 707 -49.01 -31.84 6.18
CA LYS A 707 -49.75 -32.64 5.20
C LYS A 707 -49.20 -34.06 5.03
N GLU A 708 -47.89 -34.24 5.09
CA GLU A 708 -47.26 -35.57 5.04
C GLU A 708 -47.58 -36.38 6.31
N ILE A 709 -47.62 -35.75 7.49
CA ILE A 709 -48.04 -36.38 8.75
C ILE A 709 -49.53 -36.77 8.70
N GLU A 710 -50.40 -35.89 8.20
CA GLU A 710 -51.81 -36.20 7.97
C GLU A 710 -51.99 -37.34 6.95
N ALA A 711 -51.19 -37.38 5.89
CA ALA A 711 -51.22 -38.43 4.87
C ALA A 711 -50.65 -39.78 5.34
N MET A 712 -49.77 -39.79 6.35
CA MET A 712 -49.24 -41.01 6.97
C MET A 712 -50.20 -41.66 7.97
N GLY A 713 -51.39 -41.08 8.20
CA GLY A 713 -52.47 -41.74 8.93
C GLY A 713 -52.13 -42.05 10.39
N VAL A 714 -51.40 -41.18 11.08
CA VAL A 714 -51.33 -41.25 12.55
C VAL A 714 -52.68 -40.77 13.08
N GLN A 715 -53.63 -41.70 13.20
CA GLN A 715 -54.74 -41.54 14.14
C GLN A 715 -54.11 -41.35 15.53
N ASP A 716 -54.44 -40.24 16.19
CA ASP A 716 -54.26 -40.10 17.62
C ASP A 716 -54.80 -41.37 18.28
N GLY A 717 -53.88 -42.16 18.82
CA GLY A 717 -54.21 -43.33 19.62
C GLY A 717 -54.84 -42.85 20.91
N ASP A 718 -56.17 -42.84 20.93
CA ASP A 718 -56.97 -42.72 22.14
C ASP A 718 -56.61 -43.90 23.05
N GLY A 719 -55.84 -43.62 24.11
CA GLY A 719 -55.36 -44.57 25.11
C GLY A 719 -55.66 -44.02 26.51
N PRO A 720 -56.17 -44.86 27.44
CA PRO A 720 -57.20 -44.46 28.38
C PRO A 720 -56.66 -43.63 29.55
N TYR A 721 -57.40 -42.56 29.88
CA TYR A 721 -57.34 -41.93 31.19
C TYR A 721 -57.65 -42.95 32.29
N SER A 722 -56.62 -43.33 33.05
CA SER A 722 -56.75 -43.92 34.37
C SER A 722 -56.13 -42.98 35.40
N GLN A 723 -57.01 -42.47 36.27
CA GLN A 723 -56.88 -41.94 37.65
C GLN A 723 -55.45 -41.83 38.23
N THR A 724 -55.10 -40.80 39.01
CA THR A 724 -55.52 -40.70 40.43
C THR A 724 -55.22 -39.33 41.04
N LYS A 725 -56.13 -38.90 41.93
CA LYS A 725 -56.03 -37.80 42.91
C LYS A 725 -54.76 -37.85 43.78
N MET A 726 -54.06 -36.73 43.91
CA MET A 726 -53.82 -35.93 45.15
C MET A 726 -52.80 -34.84 44.87
#